data_AF-A0A3F2RHS2-F1
#
_entry.id   AF-A0A3F2RHS2-F1
#
_cell.length_a   1.000
_cell.length_b   1.000
_cell.length_c   1.000
_cell.angle_alpha   90.00
_cell.angle_beta   90.00
_cell.angle_gamma   90.00
#
_symmetry.space_group_name_H-M   'P 1'
#
loop_
_entity.id
_entity.type
_entity.pdbx_description
1 polymer ?
#
loop_
_entity_poly.entity_id
_entity_poly.type
_entity_poly.pdbx_seq_one_letter_code
_entity_poly.pdbx_strand_id
1 'polypeptide(L)'
;MINMVASSSSVPQQDVEAMEKHMNNKIEYLKAQLASEMKCKEELGSHLAQITNAMEQMKTDKRQALAEQDETFKKQIERIEGAFSQEKEVMTTQQAALQGKLVTLQANVTDLIQELTMWKSKEASAKLAMDKMVEENVRLTRQLVDAEEQVETMQEERKQDAAKTGSMSVMNASEETKRVQMEALLRRLDNERQYLKSQLEGQQELKEKSQKLVTDLQYEIREVKDAMEDAMRDSERRMSELTTEKRNQEQELRGTIECLEEGKLLLNRQLKEVQTKFADAREQALLERDEIEKARIEVNEMRTQLLAAKKDSVKEQAYAKSASERMSKSLAAVKSSLKVMEEEKSKQIRRLEEENAEYIRKLATTQGEMLVLEEKFAAEKFRAKKDKATTMLAMILSEKAELWRMRSQHRTFTHTLHDERLEAIRSMKESHDKDREELNEFYLQDKSQLEEELAALHAAQMQQIKDQCASTSKSVEANAENTIEDLRRQNDQLKQSNSQLAEELTEITQKCEVISCTFEDELGALWLEWERKQANWSIEEVRHQEELQSQRNKAEEQLNLETSRLVTAHAQQLTEVQALQEAELSESAKQFVHQVEMLSEEQSQKYTAFHRAVVAAKAAQHQNELEEAIASVTERWQKEFDRLREAHEHALQDAVAKTETKADAQLVSLQKEMNERKGTAVVQCTSKWQRAMEELQERQEVEKRAAYNEGQQDREKEWQQAAQQIKERQREELDKVQQEAVAAIRAAEERHEMRFQAQLADIKKQLEEQQAQAIQTLTDEITTRERELAQQHLEANNEVLEQELTAKWTLQIEELQTQLKAKLQEEKARLSVIVEENEILLRKVREDHDNQLVELERTWDEKLEALTASTADTHKQEIDTLREELANEHDTSVKQLQEGFVKQLENQLRAQEVRLLRDQEDAIAQVQDDSEKLIDQVERAMEELKKQKEHLESELLGLRSSLEEAEDAHFDAQESFKKQKKQAAFHILHLVMRAQKKLADTAHDKQVSRTELEGKCIQLKETFTGEKNQWEDLMARVQSTWSQVQVQHGEMTQTLTNYRRDELVAHRSTSAVLSNEISIVTKQLEEVEEMKVTLEHDVDALQTEAHSVEASLRDLMLQSGGSSSSLNMAVVAKKRRLNEEFETLLERIEKKKSEVRTVEQTIASLRARREEKEHEMRQMERKLVEILVQQQKQMLLLVSAVREVAFPTSA
;
A
#
# COMPACT_ATOMS: atom_id res chain seq x y z
N MET A 1 -72.61 -79.80 -119.36
CA MET A 1 -71.83 -78.65 -119.88
C MET A 1 -71.57 -77.73 -118.70
N ILE A 2 -70.31 -77.27 -118.54
CA ILE A 2 -69.92 -76.06 -117.78
C ILE A 2 -70.07 -76.12 -116.24
N ASN A 3 -69.14 -75.45 -115.55
CA ASN A 3 -68.89 -75.42 -114.10
C ASN A 3 -69.29 -74.05 -113.48
N MET A 4 -68.93 -73.88 -112.19
CA MET A 4 -68.60 -72.63 -111.47
C MET A 4 -69.71 -71.94 -110.66
N VAL A 5 -69.41 -71.30 -109.51
CA VAL A 5 -68.38 -71.54 -108.45
C VAL A 5 -68.80 -70.73 -107.21
N ALA A 6 -68.26 -71.01 -106.01
CA ALA A 6 -68.58 -70.28 -104.78
C ALA A 6 -67.34 -69.73 -104.04
N SER A 7 -67.42 -68.47 -103.59
CA SER A 7 -66.44 -67.69 -102.83
C SER A 7 -67.08 -66.34 -102.43
N SER A 8 -66.68 -65.61 -101.39
CA SER A 8 -65.83 -65.85 -100.21
C SER A 8 -66.00 -64.68 -99.21
N SER A 9 -65.68 -64.87 -97.92
CA SER A 9 -64.99 -63.91 -97.02
C SER A 9 -65.18 -64.25 -95.53
N SER A 10 -64.12 -64.03 -94.75
CA SER A 10 -64.10 -64.15 -93.28
C SER A 10 -63.05 -63.19 -92.72
N VAL A 11 -63.32 -62.55 -91.57
CA VAL A 11 -62.44 -61.56 -90.93
C VAL A 11 -62.02 -62.11 -89.55
N PRO A 12 -60.73 -62.04 -89.17
CA PRO A 12 -60.21 -62.78 -88.01
C PRO A 12 -60.46 -62.08 -86.67
N GLN A 13 -60.47 -62.86 -85.58
CA GLN A 13 -60.71 -62.38 -84.21
C GLN A 13 -59.47 -61.77 -83.53
N GLN A 14 -58.33 -61.73 -84.21
CA GLN A 14 -57.00 -61.60 -83.59
C GLN A 14 -56.67 -60.19 -83.09
N ASP A 15 -57.22 -59.15 -83.73
CA ASP A 15 -56.94 -57.74 -83.39
C ASP A 15 -57.56 -57.29 -82.07
N VAL A 16 -58.62 -57.96 -81.60
CA VAL A 16 -59.37 -57.55 -80.39
C VAL A 16 -58.60 -57.91 -79.12
N GLU A 17 -58.06 -59.14 -79.02
CA GLU A 17 -57.28 -59.57 -77.85
C GLU A 17 -55.99 -58.76 -77.67
N ALA A 18 -55.36 -58.34 -78.78
CA ALA A 18 -54.14 -57.53 -78.74
C ALA A 18 -54.40 -56.16 -78.07
N MET A 19 -55.53 -55.52 -78.38
CA MET A 19 -55.92 -54.24 -77.82
C MET A 19 -56.25 -54.34 -76.33
N GLU A 20 -56.92 -55.41 -75.91
CA GLU A 20 -57.29 -55.64 -74.50
C GLU A 20 -56.06 -55.92 -73.62
N LYS A 21 -55.11 -56.72 -74.11
CA LYS A 21 -53.80 -56.93 -73.45
C LYS A 21 -53.01 -55.62 -73.31
N HIS A 22 -52.96 -54.78 -74.35
CA HIS A 22 -52.30 -53.48 -74.30
C HIS A 22 -52.92 -52.52 -73.26
N MET A 23 -54.25 -52.51 -73.12
CA MET A 23 -54.92 -51.72 -72.08
C MET A 23 -54.61 -52.24 -70.66
N ASN A 24 -54.65 -53.56 -70.45
CA ASN A 24 -54.37 -54.14 -69.13
C ASN A 24 -52.93 -53.87 -68.68
N ASN A 25 -51.92 -54.06 -69.55
CA ASN A 25 -50.53 -53.75 -69.24
C ASN A 25 -50.35 -52.27 -68.84
N LYS A 26 -51.07 -51.35 -69.49
CA LYS A 26 -51.01 -49.91 -69.15
C LYS A 26 -51.72 -49.58 -67.82
N ILE A 27 -52.76 -50.32 -67.45
CA ILE A 27 -53.41 -50.22 -66.13
C ILE A 27 -52.49 -50.74 -65.03
N GLU A 28 -51.74 -51.82 -65.26
CA GLU A 28 -50.79 -52.36 -64.28
C GLU A 28 -49.57 -51.45 -64.10
N TYR A 29 -49.01 -50.91 -65.18
CA TYR A 29 -47.94 -49.92 -65.12
C TYR A 29 -48.34 -48.69 -64.28
N LEU A 30 -49.53 -48.12 -64.52
CA LEU A 30 -50.02 -46.96 -63.77
C LEU A 30 -50.30 -47.27 -62.29
N LYS A 31 -50.69 -48.52 -61.95
CA LYS A 31 -50.80 -48.96 -60.54
C LYS A 31 -49.44 -49.07 -59.87
N ALA A 32 -48.45 -49.64 -60.56
CA ALA A 32 -47.08 -49.79 -60.05
C ALA A 32 -46.43 -48.41 -59.79
N GLN A 33 -46.59 -47.47 -60.72
CA GLN A 33 -46.11 -46.09 -60.55
C GLN A 33 -46.80 -45.38 -59.37
N LEU A 34 -48.13 -45.50 -59.22
CA LEU A 34 -48.83 -44.89 -58.09
C LEU A 34 -48.37 -45.47 -56.74
N ALA A 35 -48.03 -46.76 -56.70
CA ALA A 35 -47.52 -47.41 -55.50
C ALA A 35 -46.09 -46.96 -55.13
N SER A 36 -45.19 -46.77 -56.11
CA SER A 36 -43.85 -46.23 -55.83
C SER A 36 -43.89 -44.74 -55.43
N GLU A 37 -44.75 -43.94 -56.04
CA GLU A 37 -45.00 -42.54 -55.63
C GLU A 37 -45.54 -42.44 -54.19
N MET A 38 -46.44 -43.36 -53.78
CA MET A 38 -46.90 -43.43 -52.39
C MET A 38 -45.79 -43.83 -51.42
N LYS A 39 -44.99 -44.87 -51.74
CA LYS A 39 -43.91 -45.36 -50.88
C LYS A 39 -42.82 -44.30 -50.66
N CYS A 40 -42.36 -43.66 -51.74
CA CYS A 40 -41.40 -42.55 -51.67
C CYS A 40 -41.90 -41.39 -50.80
N LYS A 41 -43.21 -41.08 -50.87
CA LYS A 41 -43.84 -40.04 -50.04
C LYS A 41 -43.92 -40.42 -48.56
N GLU A 42 -44.13 -41.68 -48.22
CA GLU A 42 -44.11 -42.18 -46.83
C GLU A 42 -42.67 -42.15 -46.28
N GLU A 43 -41.68 -42.55 -47.09
CA GLU A 43 -40.25 -42.50 -46.76
C GLU A 43 -39.78 -41.06 -46.49
N LEU A 44 -40.05 -40.12 -47.41
CA LEU A 44 -39.81 -38.68 -47.22
C LEU A 44 -40.51 -38.11 -45.98
N GLY A 45 -41.74 -38.55 -45.69
CA GLY A 45 -42.47 -38.17 -44.49
C GLY A 45 -41.77 -38.66 -43.21
N SER A 46 -41.22 -39.87 -43.22
CA SER A 46 -40.47 -40.43 -42.09
C SER A 46 -39.14 -39.72 -41.84
N HIS A 47 -38.38 -39.38 -42.90
CA HIS A 47 -37.13 -38.63 -42.78
C HIS A 47 -37.36 -37.20 -42.30
N LEU A 48 -38.40 -36.51 -42.78
CA LEU A 48 -38.77 -35.18 -42.26
C LEU A 48 -39.13 -35.23 -40.77
N ALA A 49 -39.82 -36.27 -40.30
CA ALA A 49 -40.11 -36.46 -38.88
C ALA A 49 -38.84 -36.73 -38.05
N GLN A 50 -37.92 -37.57 -38.54
CA GLN A 50 -36.63 -37.82 -37.89
C GLN A 50 -35.78 -36.55 -37.78
N ILE A 51 -35.64 -35.80 -38.88
CA ILE A 51 -34.88 -34.53 -38.92
C ILE A 51 -35.51 -33.49 -37.98
N THR A 52 -36.84 -33.41 -37.94
CA THR A 52 -37.55 -32.49 -37.02
C THR A 52 -37.26 -32.85 -35.55
N ASN A 53 -37.38 -34.13 -35.18
CA ASN A 53 -37.10 -34.60 -33.81
C ASN A 53 -35.63 -34.38 -33.42
N ALA A 54 -34.68 -34.67 -34.32
CA ALA A 54 -33.26 -34.42 -34.07
C ALA A 54 -32.95 -32.92 -33.90
N MET A 55 -33.64 -32.05 -34.64
CA MET A 55 -33.52 -30.60 -34.51
C MET A 55 -34.16 -30.06 -33.22
N GLU A 56 -35.24 -30.67 -32.72
CA GLU A 56 -35.80 -30.34 -31.41
C GLU A 56 -34.87 -30.80 -30.27
N GLN A 57 -34.31 -32.01 -30.36
CA GLN A 57 -33.35 -32.52 -29.38
C GLN A 57 -32.09 -31.62 -29.29
N MET A 58 -31.50 -31.22 -30.43
CA MET A 58 -30.39 -30.26 -30.41
C MET A 58 -30.76 -28.90 -29.80
N LYS A 59 -32.04 -28.48 -29.87
CA LYS A 59 -32.52 -27.24 -29.21
C LYS A 59 -32.70 -27.43 -27.70
N THR A 60 -33.11 -28.59 -27.22
CA THR A 60 -33.14 -28.88 -25.77
C THR A 60 -31.73 -29.01 -25.21
N ASP A 61 -30.85 -29.75 -25.88
CA ASP A 61 -29.48 -29.99 -25.43
C ASP A 61 -28.68 -28.67 -25.36
N LYS A 62 -28.83 -27.81 -26.38
CA LYS A 62 -28.20 -26.47 -26.38
C LYS A 62 -28.74 -25.56 -25.27
N ARG A 63 -30.03 -25.65 -24.92
CA ARG A 63 -30.61 -24.89 -23.79
C ARG A 63 -30.08 -25.39 -22.45
N GLN A 64 -29.97 -26.71 -22.29
CA GLN A 64 -29.42 -27.31 -21.07
C GLN A 64 -27.94 -26.94 -20.89
N ALA A 65 -27.12 -27.05 -21.93
CA ALA A 65 -25.70 -26.67 -21.88
C ALA A 65 -25.48 -25.19 -21.51
N LEU A 66 -26.34 -24.28 -22.01
CA LEU A 66 -26.30 -22.87 -21.61
C LEU A 66 -26.70 -22.66 -20.14
N ALA A 67 -27.76 -23.32 -19.67
CA ALA A 67 -28.18 -23.24 -18.27
C ALA A 67 -27.12 -23.81 -17.30
N GLU A 68 -26.45 -24.91 -17.67
CA GLU A 68 -25.33 -25.48 -16.92
C GLU A 68 -24.11 -24.52 -16.93
N GLN A 69 -23.85 -23.83 -18.04
CA GLN A 69 -22.80 -22.81 -18.12
C GLN A 69 -23.09 -21.61 -17.21
N ASP A 70 -24.29 -21.02 -17.26
CA ASP A 70 -24.70 -19.91 -16.40
C ASP A 70 -24.63 -20.29 -14.90
N GLU A 71 -25.07 -21.50 -14.55
CA GLU A 71 -24.99 -22.07 -13.21
C GLU A 71 -23.52 -22.22 -12.73
N THR A 72 -22.57 -22.53 -13.63
CA THR A 72 -21.13 -22.55 -13.27
C THR A 72 -20.53 -21.15 -13.11
N PHE A 73 -20.88 -20.18 -13.95
CA PHE A 73 -20.43 -18.79 -13.79
C PHE A 73 -20.97 -18.17 -12.50
N LYS A 74 -22.25 -18.40 -12.18
CA LYS A 74 -22.85 -17.96 -10.91
C LYS A 74 -22.07 -18.50 -9.70
N LYS A 75 -21.72 -19.80 -9.73
CA LYS A 75 -20.90 -20.45 -8.68
C LYS A 75 -19.44 -20.01 -8.67
N GLN A 76 -18.91 -19.38 -9.72
CA GLN A 76 -17.62 -18.69 -9.68
C GLN A 76 -17.74 -17.31 -9.05
N ILE A 77 -18.77 -16.53 -9.41
CA ILE A 77 -19.06 -15.21 -8.83
C ILE A 77 -19.26 -15.33 -7.31
N GLU A 78 -20.13 -16.24 -6.86
CA GLU A 78 -20.40 -16.50 -5.43
C GLU A 78 -19.12 -16.86 -4.64
N ARG A 79 -18.14 -17.53 -5.25
CA ARG A 79 -16.84 -17.83 -4.62
C ARG A 79 -15.93 -16.61 -4.56
N ILE A 80 -15.90 -15.79 -5.61
CA ILE A 80 -15.08 -14.57 -5.68
C ILE A 80 -15.62 -13.53 -4.70
N GLU A 81 -16.93 -13.35 -4.63
CA GLU A 81 -17.60 -12.49 -3.64
C GLU A 81 -17.35 -12.98 -2.21
N GLY A 82 -17.43 -14.30 -1.97
CA GLY A 82 -17.10 -14.89 -0.67
C GLY A 82 -15.64 -14.69 -0.25
N ALA A 83 -14.69 -14.89 -1.17
CA ALA A 83 -13.26 -14.67 -0.92
C ALA A 83 -12.95 -13.18 -0.64
N PHE A 84 -13.51 -12.27 -1.45
CA PHE A 84 -13.35 -10.83 -1.27
C PHE A 84 -13.97 -10.34 0.05
N SER A 85 -15.10 -10.93 0.48
CA SER A 85 -15.69 -10.62 1.79
C SER A 85 -14.80 -11.08 2.95
N GLN A 86 -14.17 -12.25 2.85
CA GLN A 86 -13.20 -12.73 3.86
C GLN A 86 -11.94 -11.87 3.89
N GLU A 87 -11.38 -11.51 2.74
CA GLU A 87 -10.22 -10.61 2.65
C GLU A 87 -10.54 -9.24 3.26
N LYS A 88 -11.74 -8.70 3.02
CA LYS A 88 -12.23 -7.46 3.63
C LYS A 88 -12.33 -7.55 5.16
N GLU A 89 -12.81 -8.67 5.72
CA GLU A 89 -12.82 -8.89 7.17
C GLU A 89 -11.40 -9.00 7.76
N VAL A 90 -10.48 -9.67 7.06
CA VAL A 90 -9.06 -9.73 7.45
C VAL A 90 -8.42 -8.34 7.44
N MET A 91 -8.64 -7.53 6.40
CA MET A 91 -8.13 -6.15 6.34
C MET A 91 -8.75 -5.27 7.43
N THR A 92 -10.04 -5.43 7.73
CA THR A 92 -10.74 -4.66 8.79
C THR A 92 -10.20 -5.04 10.19
N THR A 93 -9.95 -6.32 10.44
CA THR A 93 -9.37 -6.77 11.72
C THR A 93 -7.90 -6.39 11.87
N GLN A 94 -7.12 -6.39 10.78
CA GLN A 94 -5.76 -5.83 10.78
C GLN A 94 -5.76 -4.32 11.05
N GLN A 95 -6.67 -3.56 10.44
CA GLN A 95 -6.82 -2.12 10.69
C GLN A 95 -7.15 -1.84 12.17
N ALA A 96 -8.07 -2.60 12.77
CA ALA A 96 -8.40 -2.48 14.19
C ALA A 96 -7.20 -2.85 15.09
N ALA A 97 -6.42 -3.88 14.74
CA ALA A 97 -5.22 -4.26 15.47
C ALA A 97 -4.09 -3.20 15.38
N LEU A 98 -3.95 -2.53 14.23
CA LEU A 98 -3.03 -1.41 14.04
C LEU A 98 -3.48 -0.15 14.82
N GLN A 99 -4.78 0.14 14.84
CA GLN A 99 -5.33 1.20 15.69
C GLN A 99 -5.09 0.94 17.18
N GLY A 100 -5.30 -0.30 17.65
CA GLY A 100 -4.98 -0.69 19.02
C GLY A 100 -3.50 -0.50 19.37
N LYS A 101 -2.59 -0.91 18.48
CA LYS A 101 -1.14 -0.68 18.64
C LYS A 101 -0.78 0.81 18.69
N LEU A 102 -1.41 1.63 17.85
CA LEU A 102 -1.19 3.08 17.81
C LEU A 102 -1.65 3.75 19.12
N VAL A 103 -2.78 3.33 19.69
CA VAL A 103 -3.24 3.80 21.01
C VAL A 103 -2.26 3.40 22.12
N THR A 104 -1.73 2.16 22.12
CA THR A 104 -0.70 1.77 23.10
C THR A 104 0.61 2.53 22.94
N LEU A 105 1.00 2.88 21.71
CA LEU A 105 2.18 3.73 21.48
C LEU A 105 1.95 5.17 21.95
N GLN A 106 0.74 5.72 21.76
CA GLN A 106 0.37 7.04 22.30
C GLN A 106 0.37 7.05 23.83
N ALA A 107 -0.10 5.99 24.49
CA ALA A 107 0.01 5.84 25.94
C ALA A 107 1.47 5.83 26.40
N ASN A 108 2.30 4.93 25.86
CA ASN A 108 3.72 4.83 26.21
C ASN A 108 4.49 6.15 25.99
N VAL A 109 4.20 6.89 24.91
CA VAL A 109 4.79 8.21 24.65
C VAL A 109 4.31 9.25 25.67
N THR A 110 3.05 9.20 26.08
CA THR A 110 2.50 10.08 27.13
C THR A 110 3.16 9.81 28.48
N ASP A 111 3.35 8.54 28.84
CA ASP A 111 4.02 8.13 30.07
C ASP A 111 5.50 8.57 30.08
N LEU A 112 6.22 8.37 28.97
CA LEU A 112 7.60 8.87 28.81
C LEU A 112 7.70 10.40 28.90
N ILE A 113 6.72 11.14 28.38
CA ILE A 113 6.64 12.60 28.53
C ILE A 113 6.41 13.00 30.00
N GLN A 114 5.58 12.26 30.74
CA GLN A 114 5.39 12.49 32.18
C GLN A 114 6.66 12.16 32.98
N GLU A 115 7.33 11.05 32.70
CA GLU A 115 8.60 10.69 33.34
C GLU A 115 9.68 11.75 33.06
N LEU A 116 9.84 12.20 31.82
CA LEU A 116 10.81 13.22 31.43
C LEU A 116 10.49 14.58 32.09
N THR A 117 9.20 14.90 32.27
CA THR A 117 8.75 16.08 33.02
C THR A 117 9.07 15.96 34.52
N MET A 118 8.85 14.79 35.12
CA MET A 118 9.28 14.52 36.51
C MET A 118 10.80 14.57 36.67
N TRP A 119 11.58 14.11 35.68
CA TRP A 119 13.04 14.22 35.69
C TRP A 119 13.51 15.67 35.63
N LYS A 120 12.95 16.49 34.73
CA LYS A 120 13.22 17.95 34.70
C LYS A 120 12.84 18.65 36.01
N SER A 121 11.71 18.27 36.62
CA SER A 121 11.30 18.79 37.94
C SER A 121 12.28 18.41 39.06
N LYS A 122 12.79 17.17 39.07
CA LYS A 122 13.84 16.72 40.00
C LYS A 122 15.17 17.44 39.75
N GLU A 123 15.55 17.66 38.50
CA GLU A 123 16.77 18.40 38.13
C GLU A 123 16.70 19.86 38.58
N ALA A 124 15.58 20.56 38.32
CA ALA A 124 15.34 21.91 38.81
C ALA A 124 15.35 21.98 40.34
N SER A 125 14.76 20.99 41.02
CA SER A 125 14.79 20.88 42.48
C SER A 125 16.21 20.66 43.02
N ALA A 126 17.04 19.88 42.31
CA ALA A 126 18.44 19.65 42.67
C ALA A 126 19.32 20.89 42.46
N LYS A 127 19.10 21.64 41.37
CA LYS A 127 19.72 22.94 41.12
C LYS A 127 19.37 23.93 42.23
N LEU A 128 18.09 24.11 42.54
CA LEU A 128 17.63 25.02 43.60
C LEU A 128 18.13 24.60 45.01
N ALA A 129 18.36 23.30 45.25
CA ALA A 129 19.03 22.83 46.45
C ALA A 129 20.55 23.13 46.45
N MET A 130 21.22 23.01 45.31
CA MET A 130 22.63 23.38 45.14
C MET A 130 22.84 24.89 45.31
N ASP A 131 21.97 25.73 44.77
CA ASP A 131 22.01 27.18 44.92
C ASP A 131 21.88 27.59 46.40
N LYS A 132 20.94 26.97 47.14
CA LYS A 132 20.82 27.15 48.60
C LYS A 132 22.06 26.70 49.38
N MET A 133 22.73 25.62 48.94
CA MET A 133 24.00 25.20 49.52
C MET A 133 25.14 26.19 49.20
N VAL A 134 25.10 26.90 48.07
CA VAL A 134 26.04 27.98 47.76
C VAL A 134 25.74 29.22 48.61
N GLU A 135 24.48 29.64 48.73
CA GLU A 135 24.07 30.73 49.63
C GLU A 135 24.44 30.45 51.10
N GLU A 136 24.24 29.21 51.56
CA GLU A 136 24.64 28.81 52.91
C GLU A 136 26.17 28.77 53.07
N ASN A 137 26.94 28.37 52.06
CA ASN A 137 28.40 28.49 52.11
C ASN A 137 28.86 29.96 52.17
N VAL A 138 28.21 30.88 51.45
CA VAL A 138 28.49 32.33 51.53
C VAL A 138 28.12 32.87 52.91
N ARG A 139 26.98 32.46 53.47
CA ARG A 139 26.53 32.80 54.83
C ARG A 139 27.52 32.31 55.90
N LEU A 140 27.94 31.05 55.81
CA LEU A 140 28.90 30.44 56.74
C LEU A 140 30.29 31.06 56.62
N THR A 141 30.75 31.37 55.40
CA THR A 141 32.03 32.07 55.16
C THR A 141 32.02 33.46 55.82
N ARG A 142 30.90 34.19 55.72
CA ARG A 142 30.74 35.49 56.39
C ARG A 142 30.73 35.36 57.92
N GLN A 143 30.00 34.39 58.46
CA GLN A 143 30.01 34.07 59.89
C GLN A 143 31.39 33.60 60.39
N LEU A 144 32.24 33.03 59.52
CA LEU A 144 33.63 32.68 59.84
C LEU A 144 34.48 33.93 60.03
N VAL A 145 34.38 34.90 59.11
CA VAL A 145 35.08 36.20 59.23
C VAL A 145 34.62 36.98 60.48
N ASP A 146 33.31 37.06 60.70
CA ASP A 146 32.72 37.72 61.89
C ASP A 146 33.16 37.04 63.21
N ALA A 147 33.50 35.73 63.17
CA ALA A 147 34.00 34.98 64.31
C ALA A 147 35.53 35.06 64.46
N GLU A 148 36.30 35.19 63.38
CA GLU A 148 37.74 35.43 63.41
C GLU A 148 38.06 36.77 64.07
N GLU A 149 37.30 37.83 63.78
CA GLU A 149 37.42 39.15 64.43
C GLU A 149 37.09 39.11 65.95
N GLN A 150 36.16 38.25 66.37
CA GLN A 150 35.87 37.98 67.79
C GLN A 150 36.93 37.11 68.47
N VAL A 151 37.62 36.24 67.73
CA VAL A 151 38.74 35.44 68.27
C VAL A 151 39.99 36.30 68.41
N GLU A 152 40.27 37.22 67.48
CA GLU A 152 41.41 38.13 67.55
C GLU A 152 41.30 39.06 68.78
N THR A 153 40.13 39.66 69.00
CA THR A 153 39.86 40.48 70.21
C THR A 153 39.94 39.67 71.51
N MET A 154 39.45 38.42 71.54
CA MET A 154 39.56 37.52 72.71
C MET A 154 40.97 36.95 72.95
N GLN A 155 41.86 36.98 71.95
CA GLN A 155 43.26 36.55 72.11
C GLN A 155 44.14 37.64 72.73
N GLU A 156 43.80 38.93 72.55
CA GLU A 156 44.58 40.02 73.14
C GLU A 156 44.49 40.03 74.67
N GLU A 157 43.30 39.76 75.23
CA GLU A 157 43.08 39.72 76.69
C GLU A 157 43.82 38.55 77.37
N ARG A 158 44.07 37.45 76.68
CA ARG A 158 44.70 36.24 77.26
C ARG A 158 46.23 36.28 77.34
N LYS A 159 46.86 37.36 76.84
CA LYS A 159 48.33 37.50 76.79
C LYS A 159 49.01 37.79 78.14
N GLN A 160 48.27 38.04 79.23
CA GLN A 160 48.85 38.53 80.49
C GLN A 160 49.15 37.47 81.59
N ASP A 161 48.46 36.32 81.64
CA ASP A 161 48.45 35.47 82.86
C ASP A 161 49.44 34.28 82.89
N ALA A 162 50.05 33.87 81.78
CA ALA A 162 50.67 32.54 81.64
C ALA A 162 52.22 32.50 81.70
N ALA A 163 52.85 33.15 82.69
CA ALA A 163 54.32 33.22 82.79
C ALA A 163 54.93 32.67 84.10
N LYS A 164 55.29 31.37 84.13
CA LYS A 164 56.26 30.75 85.10
C LYS A 164 56.66 29.30 84.75
N THR A 165 57.82 28.86 85.27
CA THR A 165 58.44 27.51 85.27
C THR A 165 58.81 26.87 83.90
N GLY A 166 59.98 26.21 83.70
CA GLY A 166 61.25 26.21 84.46
C GLY A 166 62.11 24.92 84.34
N SER A 167 63.43 25.04 84.09
CA SER A 167 64.49 23.97 84.03
C SER A 167 64.40 22.98 82.84
N MET A 168 65.45 22.34 82.27
CA MET A 168 66.94 22.26 82.38
C MET A 168 67.48 21.42 81.15
N SER A 169 68.76 21.24 80.76
CA SER A 169 70.12 21.85 80.94
C SER A 169 71.18 21.02 80.13
N VAL A 170 72.48 21.38 80.16
CA VAL A 170 73.69 20.62 79.67
C VAL A 170 73.84 20.53 78.12
N MET A 171 74.72 21.30 77.43
CA MET A 171 76.21 21.21 77.27
C MET A 171 76.72 19.88 76.62
N ASN A 172 77.74 19.79 75.74
CA ASN A 172 78.60 20.77 75.04
C ASN A 172 79.36 20.04 73.88
N ALA A 173 79.43 20.60 72.65
CA ALA A 173 80.44 20.24 71.63
C ALA A 173 80.46 21.23 70.44
N SER A 174 81.51 22.05 70.27
CA SER A 174 81.51 23.17 69.30
C SER A 174 82.48 23.06 68.10
N GLU A 175 83.38 22.07 68.07
CA GLU A 175 84.49 22.07 67.09
C GLU A 175 84.40 20.96 66.02
N GLU A 176 83.78 19.81 66.34
CA GLU A 176 83.50 18.75 65.35
C GLU A 176 82.50 19.22 64.28
N THR A 177 81.52 20.03 64.69
CA THR A 177 80.40 20.51 63.88
C THR A 177 80.84 21.21 62.60
N LYS A 178 81.94 21.97 62.65
CA LYS A 178 82.44 22.76 61.50
C LYS A 178 83.10 21.91 60.42
N ARG A 179 83.61 20.72 60.74
CA ARG A 179 84.04 19.73 59.73
C ARG A 179 82.85 19.00 59.12
N VAL A 180 81.96 18.49 59.99
CA VAL A 180 80.76 17.74 59.56
C VAL A 180 79.85 18.59 58.65
N GLN A 181 79.68 19.88 58.95
CA GLN A 181 78.91 20.81 58.12
C GLN A 181 79.50 20.97 56.70
N MET A 182 80.82 21.10 56.56
CA MET A 182 81.47 21.24 55.25
C MET A 182 81.35 19.96 54.40
N GLU A 183 81.56 18.79 55.02
CA GLU A 183 81.44 17.50 54.33
C GLU A 183 79.98 17.17 53.96
N ALA A 184 79.02 17.55 54.81
CA ALA A 184 77.59 17.43 54.53
C ALA A 184 77.12 18.36 53.39
N LEU A 185 77.67 19.58 53.29
CA LEU A 185 77.36 20.52 52.21
C LEU A 185 77.85 19.98 50.85
N LEU A 186 79.06 19.43 50.79
CA LEU A 186 79.58 18.79 49.57
C LEU A 186 78.75 17.57 49.16
N ARG A 187 78.31 16.74 50.12
CA ARG A 187 77.40 15.61 49.84
C ARG A 187 76.03 16.05 49.35
N ARG A 188 75.46 17.16 49.85
CA ARG A 188 74.22 17.73 49.31
C ARG A 188 74.37 18.13 47.85
N LEU A 189 75.40 18.93 47.53
CA LEU A 189 75.62 19.43 46.17
C LEU A 189 75.90 18.30 45.14
N ASP A 190 76.60 17.24 45.53
CA ASP A 190 76.85 16.09 44.64
C ASP A 190 75.56 15.26 44.43
N ASN A 191 74.75 15.07 45.48
CA ASN A 191 73.44 14.43 45.38
C ASN A 191 72.44 15.25 44.54
N GLU A 192 72.40 16.58 44.72
CA GLU A 192 71.58 17.49 43.92
C GLU A 192 71.99 17.45 42.44
N ARG A 193 73.30 17.40 42.12
CA ARG A 193 73.77 17.21 40.74
C ARG A 193 73.35 15.86 40.16
N GLN A 194 73.39 14.78 40.94
CA GLN A 194 72.93 13.46 40.49
C GLN A 194 71.41 13.42 40.27
N TYR A 195 70.63 14.00 41.19
CA TYR A 195 69.17 14.08 41.10
C TYR A 195 68.73 14.89 39.87
N LEU A 196 69.27 16.09 39.68
CA LEU A 196 68.96 16.93 38.51
C LEU A 196 69.38 16.27 37.19
N LYS A 197 70.51 15.54 37.17
CA LYS A 197 70.93 14.77 36.00
C LYS A 197 69.94 13.63 35.68
N SER A 198 69.54 12.85 36.68
CA SER A 198 68.56 11.77 36.51
C SER A 198 67.17 12.30 36.11
N GLN A 199 66.76 13.46 36.63
CA GLN A 199 65.52 14.13 36.26
C GLN A 199 65.55 14.63 34.80
N LEU A 200 66.69 15.16 34.34
CA LEU A 200 66.90 15.57 32.96
C LEU A 200 66.88 14.38 32.00
N GLU A 201 67.57 13.29 32.35
CA GLU A 201 67.59 12.04 31.57
C GLU A 201 66.18 11.43 31.47
N GLY A 202 65.42 11.41 32.58
CA GLY A 202 64.03 10.97 32.60
C GLY A 202 63.08 11.84 31.75
N GLN A 203 63.25 13.17 31.75
CA GLN A 203 62.47 14.04 30.87
C GLN A 203 62.88 13.90 29.40
N GLN A 204 64.15 13.65 29.10
CA GLN A 204 64.59 13.41 27.73
C GLN A 204 64.04 12.09 27.20
N GLU A 205 64.06 11.01 27.99
CA GLU A 205 63.36 9.76 27.64
C GLU A 205 61.85 9.98 27.41
N LEU A 206 61.18 10.76 28.27
CA LEU A 206 59.75 11.03 28.13
C LEU A 206 59.46 11.81 26.84
N LYS A 207 60.31 12.79 26.50
CA LYS A 207 60.25 13.52 25.23
C LYS A 207 60.43 12.59 24.05
N GLU A 208 61.48 11.76 24.03
CA GLU A 208 61.74 10.82 22.93
C GLU A 208 60.62 9.79 22.75
N LYS A 209 60.01 9.30 23.85
CA LYS A 209 58.83 8.43 23.81
C LYS A 209 57.60 9.15 23.25
N SER A 210 57.31 10.38 23.70
CA SER A 210 56.20 11.19 23.17
C SER A 210 56.37 11.54 21.69
N GLN A 211 57.61 11.81 21.26
CA GLN A 211 57.90 12.22 19.89
C GLN A 211 57.83 11.02 18.91
N LYS A 212 58.14 9.80 19.36
CA LYS A 212 57.83 8.57 18.62
C LYS A 212 56.33 8.33 18.50
N LEU A 213 55.59 8.42 19.61
CA LEU A 213 54.13 8.25 19.58
C LEU A 213 53.46 9.22 18.58
N VAL A 214 53.95 10.46 18.47
CA VAL A 214 53.49 11.43 17.48
C VAL A 214 53.87 11.04 16.03
N THR A 215 55.06 10.48 15.77
CA THR A 215 55.40 10.00 14.42
C THR A 215 54.61 8.76 14.02
N ASP A 216 54.33 7.88 14.98
CA ASP A 216 53.61 6.62 14.75
C ASP A 216 52.13 6.92 14.45
N LEU A 217 51.49 7.77 15.25
CA LEU A 217 50.13 8.30 14.97
C LEU A 217 50.06 9.08 13.64
N GLN A 218 51.12 9.81 13.24
CA GLN A 218 51.19 10.47 11.93
C GLN A 218 51.36 9.50 10.75
N TYR A 219 51.77 8.26 11.01
CA TYR A 219 51.80 7.18 10.01
C TYR A 219 50.43 6.51 9.92
N GLU A 220 49.84 6.11 11.06
CA GLU A 220 48.50 5.51 11.13
C GLU A 220 47.43 6.41 10.51
N ILE A 221 47.43 7.72 10.82
CA ILE A 221 46.51 8.70 10.21
C ILE A 221 46.68 8.79 8.69
N ARG A 222 47.89 8.54 8.16
CA ARG A 222 48.14 8.53 6.72
C ARG A 222 47.65 7.24 6.07
N GLU A 223 47.96 6.07 6.64
CA GLU A 223 47.44 4.79 6.13
C GLU A 223 45.91 4.74 6.15
N VAL A 224 45.27 5.19 7.24
CA VAL A 224 43.80 5.27 7.33
C VAL A 224 43.23 6.23 6.28
N LYS A 225 43.88 7.39 6.04
CA LYS A 225 43.43 8.34 5.03
C LYS A 225 43.57 7.77 3.61
N ASP A 226 44.71 7.16 3.29
CA ASP A 226 44.98 6.66 1.94
C ASP A 226 44.10 5.43 1.64
N ALA A 227 43.88 4.55 2.62
CA ALA A 227 42.91 3.45 2.53
C ALA A 227 41.46 3.95 2.39
N MET A 228 41.09 5.06 3.05
CA MET A 228 39.78 5.69 2.88
C MET A 228 39.59 6.31 1.49
N GLU A 229 40.62 6.96 0.93
CA GLU A 229 40.56 7.46 -0.45
C GLU A 229 40.40 6.35 -1.49
N ASP A 230 41.11 5.23 -1.35
CA ASP A 230 40.96 4.09 -2.27
C ASP A 230 39.62 3.36 -2.07
N ALA A 231 39.13 3.24 -0.84
CA ALA A 231 37.77 2.74 -0.58
C ALA A 231 36.68 3.61 -1.21
N MET A 232 36.85 4.94 -1.22
CA MET A 232 35.93 5.85 -1.93
C MET A 232 36.00 5.66 -3.45
N ARG A 233 37.20 5.53 -4.04
CA ARG A 233 37.35 5.28 -5.50
C ARG A 233 36.69 3.96 -5.93
N ASP A 234 36.80 2.92 -5.12
CA ASP A 234 36.14 1.64 -5.38
C ASP A 234 34.62 1.69 -5.15
N SER A 235 34.16 2.48 -4.17
CA SER A 235 32.74 2.79 -4.01
C SER A 235 32.18 3.53 -5.25
N GLU A 236 32.90 4.53 -5.77
CA GLU A 236 32.49 5.28 -6.97
C GLU A 236 32.41 4.39 -8.22
N ARG A 237 33.38 3.48 -8.42
CA ARG A 237 33.31 2.45 -9.49
C ARG A 237 32.07 1.57 -9.36
N ARG A 238 31.87 0.98 -8.18
CA ARG A 238 30.76 0.04 -7.94
C ARG A 238 29.39 0.73 -8.02
N MET A 239 29.29 2.00 -7.63
CA MET A 239 28.10 2.82 -7.86
C MET A 239 27.86 3.06 -9.36
N SER A 240 28.90 3.35 -10.14
CA SER A 240 28.77 3.43 -11.61
C SER A 240 28.30 2.10 -12.20
N GLU A 241 28.94 0.99 -11.82
CA GLU A 241 28.61 -0.37 -12.27
C GLU A 241 27.16 -0.73 -11.91
N LEU A 242 26.72 -0.48 -10.67
CA LEU A 242 25.32 -0.68 -10.24
C LEU A 242 24.33 0.22 -10.98
N THR A 243 24.69 1.46 -11.36
CA THR A 243 23.82 2.29 -12.20
C THR A 243 23.71 1.79 -13.63
N THR A 244 24.77 1.17 -14.19
CA THR A 244 24.68 0.49 -15.49
C THR A 244 23.90 -0.83 -15.39
N GLU A 245 24.11 -1.62 -14.32
CA GLU A 245 23.39 -2.86 -14.07
C GLU A 245 21.88 -2.61 -13.91
N LYS A 246 21.51 -1.63 -13.09
CA LYS A 246 20.10 -1.20 -12.94
C LYS A 246 19.52 -0.66 -14.24
N ARG A 247 20.31 0.04 -15.07
CA ARG A 247 19.86 0.50 -16.40
C ARG A 247 19.60 -0.67 -17.35
N ASN A 248 20.45 -1.69 -17.32
CA ASN A 248 20.25 -2.92 -18.11
C ASN A 248 19.00 -3.66 -17.63
N GLN A 249 18.80 -3.83 -16.32
CA GLN A 249 17.61 -4.45 -15.74
C GLN A 249 16.33 -3.64 -16.04
N GLU A 250 16.38 -2.30 -16.00
CA GLU A 250 15.26 -1.45 -16.46
C GLU A 250 14.99 -1.58 -17.96
N GLN A 251 16.00 -1.93 -18.77
CA GLN A 251 15.87 -2.17 -20.20
C GLN A 251 15.32 -3.58 -20.51
N GLU A 252 15.71 -4.61 -19.76
CA GLU A 252 15.10 -5.95 -19.81
C GLU A 252 13.66 -5.95 -19.30
N LEU A 253 13.36 -5.19 -18.24
CA LEU A 253 11.98 -4.96 -17.78
C LEU A 253 11.15 -4.19 -18.81
N ARG A 254 11.74 -3.26 -19.57
CA ARG A 254 11.08 -2.63 -20.73
C ARG A 254 10.82 -3.63 -21.85
N GLY A 255 11.80 -4.42 -22.25
CA GLY A 255 11.64 -5.44 -23.30
C GLY A 255 10.60 -6.50 -22.94
N THR A 256 10.57 -6.96 -21.69
CA THR A 256 9.54 -7.91 -21.22
C THR A 256 8.16 -7.27 -21.10
N ILE A 257 8.05 -5.98 -20.76
CA ILE A 257 6.78 -5.23 -20.87
C ILE A 257 6.36 -5.10 -22.34
N GLU A 258 7.27 -4.76 -23.25
CA GLU A 258 7.02 -4.64 -24.69
C GLU A 258 6.49 -5.97 -25.26
N CYS A 259 7.15 -7.10 -24.99
CA CYS A 259 6.64 -8.43 -25.38
C CYS A 259 5.28 -8.79 -24.74
N LEU A 260 4.98 -8.31 -23.54
CA LEU A 260 3.65 -8.48 -22.91
C LEU A 260 2.59 -7.57 -23.53
N GLU A 261 2.95 -6.37 -23.98
CA GLU A 261 2.07 -5.46 -24.71
C GLU A 261 1.82 -5.94 -26.15
N GLU A 262 2.83 -6.50 -26.82
CA GLU A 262 2.68 -7.24 -28.08
C GLU A 262 1.79 -8.48 -27.90
N GLY A 263 2.01 -9.29 -26.87
CA GLY A 263 1.15 -10.44 -26.56
C GLY A 263 -0.32 -10.02 -26.30
N LYS A 264 -0.52 -8.90 -25.61
CA LYS A 264 -1.83 -8.26 -25.38
C LYS A 264 -2.43 -7.67 -26.67
N LEU A 265 -1.63 -7.13 -27.58
CA LEU A 265 -2.06 -6.67 -28.90
C LEU A 265 -2.43 -7.85 -29.81
N LEU A 266 -1.66 -8.93 -29.78
CA LEU A 266 -1.94 -10.17 -30.50
C LEU A 266 -3.22 -10.83 -29.98
N LEU A 267 -3.42 -10.92 -28.65
CA LEU A 267 -4.70 -11.36 -28.08
C LEU A 267 -5.85 -10.43 -28.47
N ASN A 268 -5.66 -9.11 -28.51
CA ASN A 268 -6.70 -8.18 -29.00
C ASN A 268 -6.98 -8.34 -30.50
N ARG A 269 -5.97 -8.66 -31.32
CA ARG A 269 -6.11 -8.94 -32.75
C ARG A 269 -6.85 -10.27 -32.96
N GLN A 270 -6.49 -11.32 -32.23
CA GLN A 270 -7.21 -12.60 -32.22
C GLN A 270 -8.65 -12.44 -31.72
N LEU A 271 -8.88 -11.64 -30.67
CA LEU A 271 -10.21 -11.32 -30.17
C LEU A 271 -11.04 -10.55 -31.23
N LYS A 272 -10.44 -9.57 -31.91
CA LYS A 272 -11.07 -8.87 -33.04
C LYS A 272 -11.36 -9.81 -34.21
N GLU A 273 -10.44 -10.70 -34.58
CA GLU A 273 -10.68 -11.70 -35.62
C GLU A 273 -11.79 -12.68 -35.24
N VAL A 274 -11.88 -13.10 -33.97
CA VAL A 274 -13.00 -13.91 -33.50
C VAL A 274 -14.29 -13.10 -33.54
N GLN A 275 -14.27 -11.81 -33.20
CA GLN A 275 -15.43 -10.92 -33.28
C GLN A 275 -15.89 -10.68 -34.74
N THR A 276 -14.98 -10.47 -35.70
CA THR A 276 -15.34 -10.38 -37.12
C THR A 276 -15.83 -11.73 -37.61
N LYS A 277 -15.11 -12.84 -37.39
CA LYS A 277 -15.57 -14.19 -37.78
C LYS A 277 -16.96 -14.53 -37.20
N PHE A 278 -17.31 -14.02 -36.02
CA PHE A 278 -18.65 -14.15 -35.42
C PHE A 278 -19.70 -13.18 -36.02
N ALA A 279 -19.29 -12.00 -36.48
CA ALA A 279 -20.13 -11.08 -37.24
C ALA A 279 -20.38 -11.61 -38.67
N ASP A 280 -19.33 -12.02 -39.37
CA ASP A 280 -19.33 -12.62 -40.71
C ASP A 280 -20.22 -13.88 -40.71
N ALA A 281 -20.01 -14.81 -39.77
CA ALA A 281 -20.86 -16.00 -39.64
C ALA A 281 -22.32 -15.68 -39.26
N ARG A 282 -22.57 -14.56 -38.57
CA ARG A 282 -23.93 -14.07 -38.27
C ARG A 282 -24.58 -13.42 -39.48
N GLU A 283 -23.83 -12.68 -40.29
CA GLU A 283 -24.32 -12.05 -41.51
C GLU A 283 -24.56 -13.10 -42.59
N GLN A 284 -23.65 -14.08 -42.75
CA GLN A 284 -23.86 -15.24 -43.60
C GLN A 284 -25.07 -16.08 -43.15
N ALA A 285 -25.26 -16.31 -41.85
CA ALA A 285 -26.48 -16.98 -41.34
C ALA A 285 -27.77 -16.14 -41.53
N LEU A 286 -27.68 -14.83 -41.75
CA LEU A 286 -28.82 -13.99 -42.15
C LEU A 286 -29.07 -14.05 -43.67
N LEU A 287 -28.01 -14.08 -44.48
CA LEU A 287 -28.09 -14.30 -45.93
C LEU A 287 -28.67 -15.69 -46.25
N GLU A 288 -28.14 -16.75 -45.65
CA GLU A 288 -28.65 -18.13 -45.75
C GLU A 288 -30.13 -18.21 -45.33
N ARG A 289 -30.53 -17.51 -44.26
CA ARG A 289 -31.94 -17.43 -43.83
C ARG A 289 -32.81 -16.75 -44.89
N ASP A 290 -32.34 -15.65 -45.47
CA ASP A 290 -33.11 -14.86 -46.45
C ASP A 290 -33.12 -15.54 -47.83
N GLU A 291 -32.13 -16.36 -48.15
CA GLU A 291 -32.11 -17.30 -49.28
C GLU A 291 -33.06 -18.49 -49.05
N ILE A 292 -33.10 -19.06 -47.85
CA ILE A 292 -34.10 -20.06 -47.46
C ILE A 292 -35.52 -19.48 -47.55
N GLU A 293 -35.72 -18.21 -47.17
CA GLU A 293 -37.02 -17.55 -47.27
C GLU A 293 -37.39 -17.21 -48.73
N LYS A 294 -36.42 -16.82 -49.58
CA LYS A 294 -36.62 -16.76 -51.05
C LYS A 294 -37.01 -18.12 -51.62
N ALA A 295 -36.25 -19.17 -51.32
CA ALA A 295 -36.54 -20.52 -51.78
C ALA A 295 -37.92 -21.02 -51.29
N ARG A 296 -38.37 -20.59 -50.10
CA ARG A 296 -39.75 -20.83 -49.62
C ARG A 296 -40.80 -20.04 -50.40
N ILE A 297 -40.51 -18.80 -50.79
CA ILE A 297 -41.39 -18.02 -51.67
C ILE A 297 -41.47 -18.70 -53.03
N GLU A 298 -40.34 -19.02 -53.66
CA GLU A 298 -40.25 -19.72 -54.95
C GLU A 298 -40.94 -21.10 -54.91
N VAL A 299 -40.75 -21.89 -53.85
CA VAL A 299 -41.48 -23.17 -53.68
C VAL A 299 -42.98 -22.95 -53.49
N ASN A 300 -43.42 -21.87 -52.84
CA ASN A 300 -44.86 -21.54 -52.76
C ASN A 300 -45.41 -21.00 -54.09
N GLU A 301 -44.62 -20.27 -54.88
CA GLU A 301 -44.98 -19.86 -56.24
C GLU A 301 -45.06 -21.07 -57.17
N MET A 302 -44.04 -21.94 -57.19
CA MET A 302 -44.06 -23.21 -57.92
C MET A 302 -45.24 -24.10 -57.47
N ARG A 303 -45.58 -24.12 -56.18
CA ARG A 303 -46.76 -24.84 -55.66
C ARG A 303 -48.08 -24.22 -56.10
N THR A 304 -48.18 -22.89 -56.21
CA THR A 304 -49.39 -22.22 -56.73
C THR A 304 -49.51 -22.31 -58.24
N GLN A 305 -48.39 -22.27 -58.98
CA GLN A 305 -48.29 -22.60 -60.41
C GLN A 305 -48.69 -24.06 -60.66
N LEU A 306 -48.22 -25.01 -59.85
CA LEU A 306 -48.61 -26.43 -59.95
C LEU A 306 -50.09 -26.64 -59.61
N LEU A 307 -50.65 -25.89 -58.65
CA LEU A 307 -52.10 -25.88 -58.39
C LEU A 307 -52.90 -25.25 -59.55
N ALA A 308 -52.37 -24.23 -60.22
CA ALA A 308 -52.96 -23.64 -61.42
C ALA A 308 -52.91 -24.64 -62.60
N ALA A 309 -51.74 -25.20 -62.91
CA ALA A 309 -51.56 -26.22 -63.92
C ALA A 309 -52.40 -27.47 -63.66
N LYS A 310 -52.59 -27.87 -62.39
CA LYS A 310 -53.51 -28.96 -62.02
C LYS A 310 -54.99 -28.57 -62.22
N LYS A 311 -55.37 -27.33 -61.90
CA LYS A 311 -56.72 -26.79 -62.17
C LYS A 311 -56.99 -26.71 -63.67
N ASP A 312 -55.99 -26.36 -64.47
CA ASP A 312 -56.08 -26.24 -65.92
C ASP A 312 -56.03 -27.61 -66.59
N SER A 313 -55.22 -28.55 -66.11
CA SER A 313 -55.31 -29.98 -66.49
C SER A 313 -56.70 -30.58 -66.21
N VAL A 314 -57.35 -30.18 -65.11
CA VAL A 314 -58.75 -30.57 -64.83
C VAL A 314 -59.74 -29.90 -65.79
N LYS A 315 -59.54 -28.64 -66.19
CA LYS A 315 -60.31 -28.02 -67.29
C LYS A 315 -60.11 -28.78 -68.59
N GLU A 316 -58.86 -29.11 -68.93
CA GLU A 316 -58.49 -29.79 -70.17
C GLU A 316 -59.05 -31.22 -70.21
N GLN A 317 -59.06 -31.93 -69.08
CA GLN A 317 -59.73 -33.21 -68.93
C GLN A 317 -61.27 -33.08 -69.06
N ALA A 318 -61.86 -31.98 -68.59
CA ALA A 318 -63.28 -31.70 -68.81
C ALA A 318 -63.59 -31.32 -70.27
N TYR A 319 -62.72 -30.55 -70.94
CA TYR A 319 -62.81 -30.27 -72.37
C TYR A 319 -62.66 -31.55 -73.19
N ALA A 320 -61.68 -32.40 -72.89
CA ALA A 320 -61.48 -33.71 -73.50
C ALA A 320 -62.68 -34.64 -73.30
N LYS A 321 -63.28 -34.68 -72.10
CA LYS A 321 -64.56 -35.38 -71.87
C LYS A 321 -65.70 -34.80 -72.71
N SER A 322 -65.84 -33.48 -72.78
CA SER A 322 -66.86 -32.83 -73.63
C SER A 322 -66.63 -33.05 -75.14
N ALA A 323 -65.38 -33.24 -75.57
CA ALA A 323 -65.00 -33.53 -76.94
C ALA A 323 -65.25 -35.02 -77.25
N SER A 324 -64.90 -35.92 -76.33
CA SER A 324 -65.21 -37.35 -76.39
C SER A 324 -66.73 -37.60 -76.43
N GLU A 325 -67.53 -36.89 -75.62
CA GLU A 325 -68.98 -36.94 -75.71
C GLU A 325 -69.52 -36.41 -77.05
N ARG A 326 -68.96 -35.32 -77.58
CA ARG A 326 -69.33 -34.81 -78.91
C ARG A 326 -68.96 -35.80 -80.02
N MET A 327 -67.78 -36.43 -79.93
CA MET A 327 -67.34 -37.45 -80.88
C MET A 327 -68.14 -38.75 -80.77
N SER A 328 -68.57 -39.13 -79.56
CA SER A 328 -69.47 -40.25 -79.29
C SER A 328 -70.87 -40.00 -79.87
N LYS A 329 -71.43 -38.80 -79.65
CA LYS A 329 -72.71 -38.36 -80.26
C LYS A 329 -72.61 -38.29 -81.79
N SER A 330 -71.47 -37.85 -82.33
CA SER A 330 -71.16 -37.89 -83.77
C SER A 330 -71.08 -39.32 -84.31
N LEU A 331 -70.36 -40.23 -83.63
CA LEU A 331 -70.27 -41.65 -83.99
C LEU A 331 -71.63 -42.35 -83.92
N ALA A 332 -72.49 -42.01 -82.95
CA ALA A 332 -73.85 -42.51 -82.89
C ALA A 332 -74.69 -42.01 -84.08
N ALA A 333 -74.58 -40.74 -84.46
CA ALA A 333 -75.24 -40.18 -85.64
C ALA A 333 -74.74 -40.86 -86.94
N VAL A 334 -73.42 -40.98 -87.13
CA VAL A 334 -72.80 -41.69 -88.26
C VAL A 334 -73.25 -43.15 -88.31
N LYS A 335 -73.27 -43.86 -87.19
CA LYS A 335 -73.73 -45.26 -87.11
C LYS A 335 -75.22 -45.40 -87.43
N SER A 336 -76.06 -44.43 -87.06
CA SER A 336 -77.46 -44.39 -87.49
C SER A 336 -77.61 -44.13 -89.00
N SER A 337 -76.80 -43.23 -89.57
CA SER A 337 -76.80 -42.95 -91.01
C SER A 337 -76.28 -44.14 -91.84
N LEU A 338 -75.27 -44.85 -91.33
CA LEU A 338 -74.76 -46.09 -91.93
C LEU A 338 -75.85 -47.16 -91.95
N LYS A 339 -76.54 -47.37 -90.82
CA LYS A 339 -77.66 -48.34 -90.74
C LYS A 339 -78.79 -48.00 -91.72
N VAL A 340 -79.16 -46.71 -91.84
CA VAL A 340 -80.15 -46.28 -92.84
C VAL A 340 -79.65 -46.58 -94.26
N MET A 341 -78.37 -46.34 -94.57
CA MET A 341 -77.81 -46.64 -95.88
C MET A 341 -77.71 -48.16 -96.17
N GLU A 342 -77.47 -48.99 -95.16
CA GLU A 342 -77.54 -50.46 -95.25
C GLU A 342 -78.98 -50.94 -95.49
N GLU A 343 -79.96 -50.36 -94.81
CA GLU A 343 -81.39 -50.63 -95.04
C GLU A 343 -81.84 -50.17 -96.45
N GLU A 344 -81.33 -49.03 -96.95
CA GLU A 344 -81.59 -48.55 -98.31
C GLU A 344 -80.97 -49.47 -99.38
N LYS A 345 -79.69 -49.87 -99.19
CA LYS A 345 -79.02 -50.86 -100.06
C LYS A 345 -79.73 -52.20 -100.03
N SER A 346 -80.21 -52.65 -98.86
CA SER A 346 -80.98 -53.89 -98.73
C SER A 346 -82.30 -53.84 -99.51
N LYS A 347 -82.97 -52.67 -99.57
CA LYS A 347 -84.15 -52.46 -100.44
C LYS A 347 -83.78 -52.47 -101.92
N GLN A 348 -82.64 -51.87 -102.31
CA GLN A 348 -82.17 -51.89 -103.71
C GLN A 348 -81.79 -53.30 -104.16
N ILE A 349 -81.09 -54.08 -103.33
CA ILE A 349 -80.77 -55.48 -103.62
C ILE A 349 -82.06 -56.29 -103.84
N ARG A 350 -83.05 -56.19 -102.95
CA ARG A 350 -84.34 -56.88 -103.13
C ARG A 350 -85.07 -56.50 -104.41
N ARG A 351 -85.05 -55.21 -104.81
CA ARG A 351 -85.62 -54.79 -106.11
C ARG A 351 -84.90 -55.42 -107.29
N LEU A 352 -83.56 -55.48 -107.26
CA LEU A 352 -82.76 -56.12 -108.30
C LEU A 352 -82.94 -57.65 -108.32
N GLU A 353 -83.20 -58.28 -107.17
CA GLU A 353 -83.59 -59.69 -107.04
C GLU A 353 -85.00 -59.94 -107.61
N GLU A 354 -85.97 -59.07 -107.31
CA GLU A 354 -87.34 -59.12 -107.85
C GLU A 354 -87.36 -58.90 -109.38
N GLU A 355 -86.59 -57.92 -109.88
CA GLU A 355 -86.42 -57.66 -111.31
C GLU A 355 -85.75 -58.86 -112.02
N ASN A 356 -84.65 -59.41 -111.48
CA ASN A 356 -84.04 -60.64 -112.02
C ASN A 356 -85.01 -61.83 -111.99
N ALA A 357 -85.77 -62.02 -110.92
CA ALA A 357 -86.78 -63.06 -110.82
C ALA A 357 -87.89 -62.88 -111.88
N GLU A 358 -88.23 -61.65 -112.25
CA GLU A 358 -89.18 -61.37 -113.34
C GLU A 358 -88.54 -61.57 -114.73
N TYR A 359 -87.28 -61.21 -114.94
CA TYR A 359 -86.57 -61.52 -116.19
C TYR A 359 -86.41 -63.03 -116.41
N ILE A 360 -86.06 -63.80 -115.38
CA ILE A 360 -86.00 -65.27 -115.43
C ILE A 360 -87.39 -65.85 -115.75
N ARG A 361 -88.46 -65.30 -115.17
CA ARG A 361 -89.85 -65.71 -115.45
C ARG A 361 -90.24 -65.45 -116.91
N LYS A 362 -89.86 -64.29 -117.47
CA LYS A 362 -90.06 -63.95 -118.90
C LYS A 362 -89.23 -64.82 -119.84
N LEU A 363 -88.04 -65.24 -119.42
CA LEU A 363 -87.20 -66.18 -120.17
C LEU A 363 -87.86 -67.58 -120.21
N ALA A 364 -88.39 -68.04 -119.08
CA ALA A 364 -89.09 -69.32 -118.98
C ALA A 364 -90.37 -69.35 -119.83
N THR A 365 -91.18 -68.28 -119.85
CA THR A 365 -92.37 -68.22 -120.71
C THR A 365 -92.02 -68.19 -122.20
N THR A 366 -91.00 -67.42 -122.60
CA THR A 366 -90.58 -67.37 -124.02
C THR A 366 -89.93 -68.67 -124.50
N GLN A 367 -89.22 -69.40 -123.63
CA GLN A 367 -88.75 -70.77 -123.93
C GLN A 367 -89.90 -71.78 -124.02
N GLY A 368 -90.95 -71.64 -123.19
CA GLY A 368 -92.16 -72.46 -123.29
C GLY A 368 -92.94 -72.23 -124.59
N GLU A 369 -93.08 -70.96 -125.01
CA GLU A 369 -93.71 -70.59 -126.28
C GLU A 369 -92.93 -71.13 -127.50
N MET A 370 -91.60 -71.14 -127.42
CA MET A 370 -90.72 -71.70 -128.45
C MET A 370 -90.96 -73.21 -128.64
N LEU A 371 -90.99 -73.98 -127.55
CA LEU A 371 -91.27 -75.43 -127.59
C LEU A 371 -92.66 -75.75 -128.15
N VAL A 372 -93.68 -74.96 -127.83
CA VAL A 372 -95.05 -75.10 -128.36
C VAL A 372 -95.13 -74.77 -129.86
N LEU A 373 -94.22 -73.96 -130.39
CA LEU A 373 -94.09 -73.73 -131.84
C LEU A 373 -93.34 -74.87 -132.55
N GLU A 374 -92.32 -75.45 -131.91
CA GLU A 374 -91.58 -76.60 -132.45
C GLU A 374 -92.45 -77.87 -132.53
N GLU A 375 -93.26 -78.18 -131.51
CA GLU A 375 -94.21 -79.30 -131.57
C GLU A 375 -95.20 -79.17 -132.74
N LYS A 376 -95.72 -77.95 -132.98
CA LYS A 376 -96.65 -77.69 -134.10
C LYS A 376 -95.98 -77.88 -135.45
N PHE A 377 -94.75 -77.40 -135.62
CA PHE A 377 -93.98 -77.61 -136.86
C PHE A 377 -93.63 -79.10 -137.10
N ALA A 378 -93.39 -79.87 -136.04
CA ALA A 378 -93.14 -81.31 -136.14
C ALA A 378 -94.41 -82.09 -136.58
N ALA A 379 -95.58 -81.74 -136.02
CA ALA A 379 -96.84 -82.44 -136.28
C ALA A 379 -97.33 -82.34 -137.73
N GLU A 380 -97.20 -81.17 -138.37
CA GLU A 380 -97.67 -80.96 -139.75
C GLU A 380 -96.75 -81.62 -140.80
N LYS A 381 -95.43 -81.52 -140.60
CA LYS A 381 -94.44 -82.04 -141.57
C LYS A 381 -94.42 -83.57 -141.65
N PHE A 382 -94.94 -84.26 -140.63
CA PHE A 382 -95.10 -85.73 -140.64
C PHE A 382 -96.26 -86.19 -141.55
N ARG A 383 -97.32 -85.37 -141.73
CA ARG A 383 -98.44 -85.69 -142.63
C ARG A 383 -98.03 -85.56 -144.11
N ALA A 384 -97.33 -84.47 -144.46
CA ALA A 384 -96.88 -84.21 -145.84
C ALA A 384 -95.91 -85.26 -146.41
N LYS A 385 -95.29 -86.10 -145.57
CA LYS A 385 -94.40 -87.19 -146.00
C LYS A 385 -95.12 -88.48 -146.42
N LYS A 386 -96.42 -88.63 -146.12
CA LYS A 386 -97.13 -89.91 -146.34
C LYS A 386 -97.61 -90.13 -147.78
N ASP A 387 -98.09 -89.08 -148.44
CA ASP A 387 -98.85 -89.23 -149.70
C ASP A 387 -98.05 -89.00 -150.98
N LYS A 388 -96.79 -88.53 -150.89
CA LYS A 388 -95.90 -88.36 -152.06
C LYS A 388 -94.91 -89.50 -152.29
N ALA A 389 -94.88 -90.48 -151.37
CA ALA A 389 -94.04 -91.68 -151.48
C ALA A 389 -94.53 -92.68 -152.55
N THR A 390 -95.78 -92.56 -153.01
CA THR A 390 -96.48 -93.56 -153.84
C THR A 390 -96.55 -93.21 -155.34
N THR A 391 -96.14 -92.02 -155.76
CA THR A 391 -96.33 -91.55 -157.17
C THR A 391 -95.03 -91.21 -157.91
N MET A 392 -93.92 -90.95 -157.22
CA MET A 392 -92.65 -90.61 -157.90
C MET A 392 -91.69 -91.81 -158.10
N LEU A 393 -92.00 -92.96 -157.47
CA LEU A 393 -91.29 -94.24 -157.66
C LEU A 393 -91.50 -94.89 -159.05
N ALA A 394 -92.32 -94.28 -159.93
CA ALA A 394 -92.75 -94.86 -161.21
C ALA A 394 -92.30 -94.07 -162.47
N MET A 395 -91.62 -92.92 -162.36
CA MET A 395 -91.33 -92.06 -163.52
C MET A 395 -89.86 -91.67 -163.77
N ILE A 396 -88.92 -91.90 -162.85
CA ILE A 396 -87.49 -91.60 -163.08
C ILE A 396 -86.58 -92.82 -162.80
N LEU A 397 -87.02 -93.97 -163.30
CA LEU A 397 -86.17 -95.16 -163.48
C LEU A 397 -85.82 -95.42 -164.96
N SER A 398 -86.21 -94.52 -165.87
CA SER A 398 -86.03 -94.64 -167.32
C SER A 398 -85.14 -93.58 -167.97
N GLU A 399 -84.78 -92.50 -167.26
CA GLU A 399 -84.25 -91.27 -167.92
C GLU A 399 -82.89 -90.77 -167.38
N LYS A 400 -82.13 -91.58 -166.64
CA LYS A 400 -80.78 -91.18 -166.17
C LYS A 400 -79.64 -92.18 -166.34
N ALA A 401 -79.81 -93.17 -167.21
CA ALA A 401 -78.71 -94.01 -167.71
C ALA A 401 -77.66 -93.21 -168.51
N GLU A 402 -78.03 -92.07 -169.12
CA GLU A 402 -77.11 -91.30 -169.98
C GLU A 402 -76.30 -90.21 -169.26
N LEU A 403 -76.73 -89.74 -168.08
CA LEU A 403 -75.92 -88.82 -167.27
C LEU A 403 -74.80 -89.54 -166.47
N TRP A 404 -74.58 -90.82 -166.79
CA TRP A 404 -73.47 -91.66 -166.31
C TRP A 404 -72.12 -91.36 -167.00
N ARG A 405 -72.03 -90.32 -167.84
CA ARG A 405 -70.81 -90.01 -168.64
C ARG A 405 -70.14 -88.65 -168.37
N MET A 406 -70.74 -87.73 -167.60
CA MET A 406 -70.26 -86.33 -167.47
C MET A 406 -69.94 -85.83 -166.05
N ARG A 407 -69.80 -86.70 -165.04
CA ARG A 407 -69.29 -86.31 -163.70
C ARG A 407 -68.05 -87.07 -163.23
N SER A 408 -67.43 -87.86 -164.11
CA SER A 408 -66.21 -88.64 -163.84
C SER A 408 -64.90 -87.81 -163.85
N GLN A 409 -64.97 -86.47 -163.75
CA GLN A 409 -63.83 -85.57 -164.00
C GLN A 409 -63.67 -84.42 -162.98
N HIS A 410 -64.41 -84.37 -161.85
CA HIS A 410 -64.39 -83.17 -160.99
C HIS A 410 -64.41 -83.39 -159.44
N ARG A 411 -64.15 -84.59 -158.93
CA ARG A 411 -64.06 -84.83 -157.46
C ARG A 411 -62.89 -85.70 -156.97
N THR A 412 -62.13 -86.31 -157.87
CA THR A 412 -60.83 -86.92 -157.55
C THR A 412 -59.76 -85.88 -157.20
N PHE A 413 -59.95 -84.61 -157.54
CA PHE A 413 -59.07 -83.49 -157.20
C PHE A 413 -59.19 -83.01 -155.74
N THR A 414 -60.25 -83.37 -155.02
CA THR A 414 -60.53 -82.82 -153.67
C THR A 414 -60.18 -83.76 -152.51
N HIS A 415 -59.81 -85.02 -152.77
CA HIS A 415 -59.35 -85.94 -151.72
C HIS A 415 -57.83 -85.92 -151.52
N THR A 416 -57.03 -85.65 -152.56
CA THR A 416 -55.58 -85.49 -152.45
C THR A 416 -55.18 -84.37 -151.48
N LEU A 417 -55.96 -83.28 -151.42
CA LEU A 417 -55.68 -82.09 -150.62
C LEU A 417 -56.02 -82.19 -149.11
N HIS A 418 -56.45 -83.35 -148.62
CA HIS A 418 -56.72 -83.55 -147.18
C HIS A 418 -55.73 -84.51 -146.52
N ASP A 419 -55.41 -85.62 -147.19
CA ASP A 419 -54.52 -86.64 -146.61
C ASP A 419 -53.05 -86.15 -146.57
N GLU A 420 -52.61 -85.35 -147.57
CA GLU A 420 -51.31 -84.67 -147.56
C GLU A 420 -51.10 -83.77 -146.31
N ARG A 421 -52.19 -83.21 -145.75
CA ARG A 421 -52.14 -82.36 -144.56
C ARG A 421 -52.00 -83.13 -143.25
N LEU A 422 -52.40 -84.41 -143.20
CA LEU A 422 -52.29 -85.24 -142.00
C LEU A 422 -50.91 -85.89 -141.87
N GLU A 423 -50.18 -86.06 -142.97
CA GLU A 423 -48.79 -86.53 -142.95
C GLU A 423 -47.81 -85.43 -142.56
N ALA A 424 -47.99 -84.21 -143.07
CA ALA A 424 -47.18 -83.05 -142.71
C ALA A 424 -47.21 -82.71 -141.21
N ILE A 425 -48.35 -82.91 -140.54
CA ILE A 425 -48.51 -82.66 -139.09
C ILE A 425 -47.81 -83.72 -138.25
N ARG A 426 -47.73 -84.98 -138.72
CA ARG A 426 -46.97 -86.04 -138.02
C ARG A 426 -45.46 -85.83 -138.16
N SER A 427 -44.99 -85.51 -139.38
CA SER A 427 -43.57 -85.25 -139.65
C SER A 427 -42.98 -84.10 -138.83
N MET A 428 -43.72 -83.03 -138.55
CA MET A 428 -43.23 -81.94 -137.67
C MET A 428 -43.16 -82.33 -136.20
N LYS A 429 -43.98 -83.27 -135.72
CA LYS A 429 -43.98 -83.63 -134.29
C LYS A 429 -42.76 -84.47 -133.92
N GLU A 430 -42.39 -85.41 -134.79
CA GLU A 430 -41.26 -86.32 -134.56
C GLU A 430 -39.88 -85.64 -134.67
N SER A 431 -39.77 -84.42 -135.24
CA SER A 431 -38.55 -83.60 -135.10
C SER A 431 -38.54 -82.82 -133.78
N HIS A 432 -39.63 -82.13 -133.45
CA HIS A 432 -39.70 -81.30 -132.23
C HIS A 432 -39.54 -82.08 -130.93
N ASP A 433 -40.04 -83.31 -130.86
CA ASP A 433 -39.84 -84.17 -129.69
C ASP A 433 -38.37 -84.66 -129.60
N LYS A 434 -37.60 -84.70 -130.71
CA LYS A 434 -36.18 -85.12 -130.76
C LYS A 434 -35.19 -83.96 -130.49
N ASP A 435 -35.42 -82.79 -131.09
CA ASP A 435 -34.64 -81.57 -130.85
C ASP A 435 -34.64 -81.20 -129.34
N ARG A 436 -35.71 -81.60 -128.63
CA ARG A 436 -35.89 -81.41 -127.19
C ARG A 436 -35.07 -82.38 -126.33
N GLU A 437 -34.82 -83.60 -126.79
CA GLU A 437 -33.98 -84.56 -126.07
C GLU A 437 -32.50 -84.18 -126.20
N GLU A 438 -32.05 -83.83 -127.40
CA GLU A 438 -30.67 -83.40 -127.68
C GLU A 438 -30.30 -82.11 -126.91
N LEU A 439 -31.24 -81.16 -126.77
CA LEU A 439 -31.06 -79.96 -125.93
C LEU A 439 -30.92 -80.27 -124.43
N ASN A 440 -31.61 -81.31 -123.94
CA ASN A 440 -31.67 -81.65 -122.53
C ASN A 440 -30.42 -82.40 -122.05
N GLU A 441 -29.76 -83.17 -122.92
CA GLU A 441 -28.43 -83.75 -122.63
C GLU A 441 -27.34 -82.66 -122.54
N PHE A 442 -27.39 -81.64 -123.41
CA PHE A 442 -26.45 -80.51 -123.37
C PHE A 442 -26.51 -79.76 -122.03
N TYR A 443 -27.70 -79.41 -121.55
CA TYR A 443 -27.87 -78.74 -120.25
C TYR A 443 -27.39 -79.55 -119.05
N LEU A 444 -27.45 -80.89 -119.10
CA LEU A 444 -26.90 -81.75 -118.04
C LEU A 444 -25.37 -81.78 -118.04
N GLN A 445 -24.75 -81.70 -119.22
CA GLN A 445 -23.29 -81.69 -119.35
C GLN A 445 -22.68 -80.34 -118.93
N ASP A 446 -23.27 -79.23 -119.38
CA ASP A 446 -22.84 -77.86 -119.05
C ASP A 446 -22.97 -77.58 -117.54
N LYS A 447 -24.09 -78.01 -116.94
CA LYS A 447 -24.30 -77.94 -115.49
C LYS A 447 -23.24 -78.72 -114.70
N SER A 448 -22.85 -79.91 -115.16
CA SER A 448 -21.85 -80.74 -114.47
C SER A 448 -20.46 -80.09 -114.45
N GLN A 449 -20.11 -79.27 -115.44
CA GLN A 449 -18.84 -78.56 -115.48
C GLN A 449 -18.85 -77.35 -114.53
N LEU A 450 -19.94 -76.58 -114.54
CA LEU A 450 -20.12 -75.43 -113.64
C LEU A 450 -20.14 -75.83 -112.15
N GLU A 451 -20.74 -76.97 -111.79
CA GLU A 451 -20.73 -77.47 -110.41
C GLU A 451 -19.32 -77.92 -109.95
N GLU A 452 -18.46 -78.39 -110.85
CA GLU A 452 -17.07 -78.79 -110.53
C GLU A 452 -16.13 -77.57 -110.42
N GLU A 453 -16.25 -76.58 -111.31
CA GLU A 453 -15.48 -75.34 -111.23
C GLU A 453 -15.82 -74.51 -109.99
N LEU A 454 -17.11 -74.41 -109.63
CA LEU A 454 -17.55 -73.64 -108.46
C LEU A 454 -17.11 -74.27 -107.13
N ALA A 455 -17.05 -75.61 -107.08
CA ALA A 455 -16.47 -76.34 -105.95
C ALA A 455 -14.95 -76.10 -105.80
N ALA A 456 -14.21 -76.08 -106.90
CA ALA A 456 -12.77 -75.78 -106.89
C ALA A 456 -12.48 -74.34 -106.43
N LEU A 457 -13.29 -73.37 -106.86
CA LEU A 457 -13.12 -71.96 -106.52
C LEU A 457 -13.43 -71.70 -105.02
N HIS A 458 -14.51 -72.30 -104.49
CA HIS A 458 -14.81 -72.24 -103.06
C HIS A 458 -13.71 -72.88 -102.18
N ALA A 459 -13.11 -73.99 -102.62
CA ALA A 459 -12.02 -74.63 -101.89
C ALA A 459 -10.77 -73.73 -101.79
N ALA A 460 -10.41 -73.05 -102.88
CA ALA A 460 -9.29 -72.10 -102.89
C ALA A 460 -9.55 -70.88 -101.99
N GLN A 461 -10.75 -70.31 -102.06
CA GLN A 461 -11.12 -69.10 -101.31
C GLN A 461 -11.17 -69.36 -99.79
N MET A 462 -11.70 -70.52 -99.36
CA MET A 462 -11.70 -70.92 -97.94
C MET A 462 -10.28 -71.10 -97.38
N GLN A 463 -9.34 -71.63 -98.17
CA GLN A 463 -7.95 -71.76 -97.72
C GLN A 463 -7.27 -70.39 -97.57
N GLN A 464 -7.48 -69.47 -98.53
CA GLN A 464 -6.95 -68.10 -98.46
C GLN A 464 -7.44 -67.34 -97.22
N ILE A 465 -8.73 -67.42 -96.89
CA ILE A 465 -9.31 -66.79 -95.69
C ILE A 465 -8.70 -67.38 -94.42
N LYS A 466 -8.50 -68.71 -94.39
CA LYS A 466 -7.93 -69.43 -93.24
C LYS A 466 -6.48 -69.02 -92.95
N ASP A 467 -5.66 -68.85 -93.99
CA ASP A 467 -4.27 -68.41 -93.86
C ASP A 467 -4.16 -66.91 -93.50
N GLN A 468 -5.12 -66.08 -93.92
CA GLN A 468 -5.25 -64.69 -93.47
C GLN A 468 -5.67 -64.58 -91.99
N CYS A 469 -6.58 -65.44 -91.52
CA CYS A 469 -6.94 -65.51 -90.09
C CYS A 469 -5.76 -66.01 -89.23
N ALA A 470 -5.02 -67.02 -89.70
CA ALA A 470 -3.88 -67.58 -88.97
C ALA A 470 -2.67 -66.62 -88.87
N SER A 471 -2.50 -65.72 -89.84
CA SER A 471 -1.46 -64.69 -89.82
C SER A 471 -1.85 -63.46 -88.99
N THR A 472 -3.12 -63.04 -89.03
CA THR A 472 -3.62 -61.94 -88.19
C THR A 472 -3.68 -62.31 -86.71
N SER A 473 -4.14 -63.51 -86.34
CA SER A 473 -4.15 -63.98 -84.92
C SER A 473 -2.75 -63.90 -84.31
N LYS A 474 -1.73 -64.44 -84.99
CA LYS A 474 -0.33 -64.40 -84.54
C LYS A 474 0.26 -62.99 -84.44
N SER A 475 -0.18 -62.06 -85.29
CA SER A 475 0.24 -60.65 -85.20
C SER A 475 -0.40 -59.93 -84.01
N VAL A 476 -1.62 -60.31 -83.61
CA VAL A 476 -2.29 -59.75 -82.43
C VAL A 476 -1.74 -60.37 -81.16
N GLU A 477 -1.50 -61.69 -81.14
CA GLU A 477 -0.86 -62.41 -80.04
C GLU A 477 0.54 -61.84 -79.74
N ALA A 478 1.40 -61.70 -80.76
CA ALA A 478 2.75 -61.14 -80.57
C ALA A 478 2.73 -59.67 -80.09
N ASN A 479 1.81 -58.84 -80.58
CA ASN A 479 1.65 -57.47 -80.09
C ASN A 479 1.14 -57.44 -78.64
N ALA A 480 0.23 -58.35 -78.26
CA ALA A 480 -0.25 -58.46 -76.89
C ALA A 480 0.85 -58.93 -75.93
N GLU A 481 1.68 -59.91 -76.33
CA GLU A 481 2.83 -60.36 -75.53
C GLU A 481 3.86 -59.25 -75.34
N ASN A 482 4.24 -58.52 -76.41
CA ASN A 482 5.13 -57.36 -76.33
C ASN A 482 4.57 -56.29 -75.37
N THR A 483 3.29 -55.92 -75.53
CA THR A 483 2.64 -54.91 -74.67
C THR A 483 2.61 -55.35 -73.20
N ILE A 484 2.40 -56.64 -72.93
CA ILE A 484 2.43 -57.20 -71.57
C ILE A 484 3.87 -57.20 -71.01
N GLU A 485 4.90 -57.41 -71.84
CA GLU A 485 6.30 -57.36 -71.40
C GLU A 485 6.78 -55.92 -71.14
N ASP A 486 6.36 -54.94 -71.94
CA ASP A 486 6.64 -53.52 -71.70
C ASP A 486 5.90 -52.99 -70.46
N LEU A 487 4.63 -53.36 -70.25
CA LEU A 487 3.91 -53.04 -69.02
C LEU A 487 4.54 -53.70 -67.78
N ARG A 488 5.14 -54.90 -67.91
CA ARG A 488 5.95 -55.52 -66.85
C ARG A 488 7.23 -54.73 -66.58
N ARG A 489 7.97 -54.32 -67.63
CA ARG A 489 9.14 -53.45 -67.49
C ARG A 489 8.81 -52.15 -66.74
N GLN A 490 7.73 -51.46 -67.13
CA GLN A 490 7.27 -50.26 -66.44
C GLN A 490 6.88 -50.55 -64.98
N ASN A 491 6.18 -51.65 -64.72
CA ASN A 491 5.79 -52.02 -63.35
C ASN A 491 6.99 -52.36 -62.45
N ASP A 492 8.04 -52.97 -63.00
CA ASP A 492 9.27 -53.28 -62.27
C ASP A 492 10.19 -52.05 -62.12
N GLN A 493 10.23 -51.14 -63.11
CA GLN A 493 10.86 -49.82 -62.96
C GLN A 493 10.17 -48.98 -61.88
N LEU A 494 8.83 -48.98 -61.82
CA LEU A 494 8.08 -48.30 -60.76
C LEU A 494 8.30 -48.93 -59.38
N LYS A 495 8.48 -50.26 -59.29
CA LYS A 495 8.93 -50.89 -58.02
C LYS A 495 10.33 -50.45 -57.64
N GLN A 496 11.26 -50.39 -58.59
CA GLN A 496 12.64 -50.01 -58.33
C GLN A 496 12.75 -48.54 -57.87
N SER A 497 12.01 -47.64 -58.52
CA SER A 497 11.87 -46.24 -58.11
C SER A 497 11.20 -46.11 -56.72
N ASN A 498 10.14 -46.87 -56.44
CA ASN A 498 9.52 -46.89 -55.11
C ASN A 498 10.46 -47.44 -54.03
N SER A 499 11.34 -48.42 -54.33
CA SER A 499 12.37 -48.85 -53.37
C SER A 499 13.44 -47.79 -53.14
N GLN A 500 13.84 -47.04 -54.17
CA GLN A 500 14.80 -45.94 -54.04
C GLN A 500 14.21 -44.79 -53.20
N LEU A 501 12.98 -44.38 -53.48
CA LEU A 501 12.25 -43.39 -52.68
C LEU A 501 12.03 -43.84 -51.23
N ALA A 502 11.83 -45.15 -50.99
CA ALA A 502 11.75 -45.70 -49.64
C ALA A 502 13.11 -45.66 -48.92
N GLU A 503 14.21 -46.01 -49.60
CA GLU A 503 15.57 -45.90 -49.05
C GLU A 503 15.93 -44.43 -48.74
N GLU A 504 15.67 -43.50 -49.66
CA GLU A 504 15.85 -42.05 -49.46
C GLU A 504 15.01 -41.52 -48.29
N LEU A 505 13.73 -41.94 -48.16
CA LEU A 505 12.90 -41.59 -47.01
C LEU A 505 13.47 -42.15 -45.69
N THR A 506 14.02 -43.36 -45.68
CA THR A 506 14.68 -43.89 -44.46
C THR A 506 15.98 -43.14 -44.13
N GLU A 507 16.76 -42.74 -45.12
CA GLU A 507 18.00 -41.97 -44.91
C GLU A 507 17.69 -40.54 -44.42
N ILE A 508 16.66 -39.89 -44.97
CA ILE A 508 16.15 -38.59 -44.48
C ILE A 508 15.60 -38.73 -43.06
N THR A 509 14.86 -39.80 -42.76
CA THR A 509 14.36 -40.07 -41.41
C THR A 509 15.51 -40.23 -40.41
N GLN A 510 16.53 -41.03 -40.73
CA GLN A 510 17.71 -41.17 -39.88
C GLN A 510 18.48 -39.85 -39.70
N LYS A 511 18.60 -39.02 -40.74
CA LYS A 511 19.20 -37.68 -40.63
C LYS A 511 18.38 -36.79 -39.68
N CYS A 512 17.05 -36.84 -39.75
CA CYS A 512 16.18 -36.11 -38.82
C CYS A 512 16.27 -36.63 -37.38
N GLU A 513 16.38 -37.94 -37.16
CA GLU A 513 16.58 -38.54 -35.83
C GLU A 513 17.94 -38.12 -35.23
N VAL A 514 19.03 -38.18 -36.01
CA VAL A 514 20.36 -37.76 -35.57
C VAL A 514 20.38 -36.26 -35.22
N ILE A 515 19.79 -35.42 -36.06
CA ILE A 515 19.67 -33.97 -35.81
C ILE A 515 18.84 -33.69 -34.55
N SER A 516 17.75 -34.43 -34.34
CA SER A 516 16.92 -34.31 -33.13
C SER A 516 17.70 -34.68 -31.87
N CYS A 517 18.44 -35.80 -31.90
CA CYS A 517 19.29 -36.21 -30.78
C CYS A 517 20.37 -35.16 -30.46
N THR A 518 21.03 -34.59 -31.47
CA THR A 518 22.03 -33.52 -31.24
C THR A 518 21.40 -32.26 -30.63
N PHE A 519 20.18 -31.87 -31.03
CA PHE A 519 19.48 -30.75 -30.40
C PHE A 519 19.02 -31.08 -28.97
N GLU A 520 18.61 -32.31 -28.66
CA GLU A 520 18.28 -32.72 -27.30
C GLU A 520 19.52 -32.74 -26.38
N ASP A 521 20.68 -33.21 -26.87
CA ASP A 521 21.96 -33.15 -26.15
C ASP A 521 22.44 -31.70 -25.93
N GLU A 522 22.35 -30.83 -26.95
CA GLU A 522 22.71 -29.40 -26.83
C GLU A 522 21.77 -28.65 -25.88
N LEU A 523 20.46 -28.90 -25.92
CA LEU A 523 19.51 -28.36 -24.96
C LEU A 523 19.78 -28.86 -23.54
N GLY A 524 20.13 -30.14 -23.37
CA GLY A 524 20.53 -30.70 -22.07
C GLY A 524 21.80 -30.05 -21.50
N ALA A 525 22.81 -29.80 -22.35
CA ALA A 525 24.03 -29.11 -21.97
C ALA A 525 23.77 -27.64 -21.58
N LEU A 526 22.99 -26.91 -22.38
CA LEU A 526 22.59 -25.52 -22.08
C LEU A 526 21.75 -25.42 -20.80
N TRP A 527 20.87 -26.40 -20.54
CA TRP A 527 20.06 -26.44 -19.32
C TRP A 527 20.91 -26.67 -18.07
N LEU A 528 21.89 -27.59 -18.13
CA LEU A 528 22.86 -27.79 -17.04
C LEU A 528 23.81 -26.59 -16.83
N GLU A 529 24.14 -25.84 -17.87
CA GLU A 529 24.89 -24.60 -17.73
C GLU A 529 24.03 -23.47 -17.13
N TRP A 530 22.73 -23.43 -17.48
CA TRP A 530 21.76 -22.50 -16.90
C TRP A 530 21.50 -22.79 -15.42
N GLU A 531 21.30 -24.05 -15.01
CA GLU A 531 21.18 -24.43 -13.59
C GLU A 531 22.44 -24.01 -12.80
N ARG A 532 23.64 -24.21 -13.35
CA ARG A 532 24.89 -23.73 -12.71
C ARG A 532 24.96 -22.23 -12.58
N LYS A 533 24.52 -21.47 -13.60
CA LYS A 533 24.46 -20.00 -13.54
C LYS A 533 23.44 -19.55 -12.50
N GLN A 534 22.25 -20.17 -12.45
CA GLN A 534 21.23 -19.88 -11.44
C GLN A 534 21.71 -20.18 -10.01
N ALA A 535 22.38 -21.32 -9.80
CA ALA A 535 22.95 -21.68 -8.51
C ALA A 535 24.06 -20.69 -8.07
N ASN A 536 24.96 -20.32 -8.98
CA ASN A 536 25.99 -19.31 -8.70
C ASN A 536 25.35 -17.95 -8.41
N TRP A 537 24.38 -17.49 -9.21
CA TRP A 537 23.66 -16.24 -8.98
C TRP A 537 22.94 -16.21 -7.63
N SER A 538 22.37 -17.33 -7.16
CA SER A 538 21.75 -17.39 -5.83
C SER A 538 22.77 -17.29 -4.69
N ILE A 539 23.98 -17.86 -4.86
CA ILE A 539 25.09 -17.70 -3.91
C ILE A 539 25.60 -16.24 -3.92
N GLU A 540 25.72 -15.65 -5.10
CA GLU A 540 26.09 -14.24 -5.28
C GLU A 540 25.05 -13.31 -4.64
N GLU A 541 23.75 -13.57 -4.86
CA GLU A 541 22.63 -12.80 -4.30
C GLU A 541 22.63 -12.84 -2.76
N VAL A 542 22.84 -14.01 -2.14
CA VAL A 542 22.95 -14.13 -0.68
C VAL A 542 24.15 -13.33 -0.16
N ARG A 543 25.32 -13.46 -0.81
CA ARG A 543 26.52 -12.67 -0.47
C ARG A 543 26.29 -11.16 -0.62
N HIS A 544 25.54 -10.75 -1.63
CA HIS A 544 25.16 -9.36 -1.83
C HIS A 544 24.12 -8.87 -0.83
N GLN A 545 23.19 -9.71 -0.36
CA GLN A 545 22.27 -9.36 0.73
C GLN A 545 23.03 -9.18 2.05
N GLU A 546 23.98 -10.06 2.39
CA GLU A 546 24.84 -9.94 3.57
C GLU A 546 25.71 -8.66 3.53
N GLU A 547 26.33 -8.38 2.38
CA GLU A 547 27.12 -7.16 2.15
C GLU A 547 26.24 -5.89 2.23
N LEU A 548 25.05 -5.90 1.62
CA LEU A 548 24.09 -4.78 1.71
C LEU A 548 23.54 -4.59 3.13
N GLN A 549 23.36 -5.66 3.92
CA GLN A 549 23.03 -5.54 5.34
C GLN A 549 24.20 -4.95 6.14
N SER A 550 25.45 -5.38 5.88
CA SER A 550 26.64 -4.77 6.53
C SER A 550 26.78 -3.28 6.20
N GLN A 551 26.59 -2.90 4.93
CA GLN A 551 26.65 -1.50 4.49
C GLN A 551 25.47 -0.68 5.03
N ARG A 552 24.25 -1.25 5.05
CA ARG A 552 23.09 -0.61 5.68
C ARG A 552 23.33 -0.37 7.17
N ASN A 553 23.78 -1.38 7.92
CA ASN A 553 24.05 -1.25 9.34
C ASN A 553 25.10 -0.16 9.61
N LYS A 554 26.18 -0.09 8.81
CA LYS A 554 27.19 0.98 8.90
C LYS A 554 26.64 2.36 8.54
N ALA A 555 25.76 2.46 7.54
CA ALA A 555 25.09 3.71 7.18
C ALA A 555 24.08 4.15 8.26
N GLU A 556 23.42 3.20 8.92
CA GLU A 556 22.46 3.42 10.02
C GLU A 556 23.22 3.79 11.31
N GLU A 557 24.40 3.21 11.58
CA GLU A 557 25.35 3.64 12.60
C GLU A 557 25.88 5.06 12.33
N GLN A 558 26.32 5.37 11.10
CA GLN A 558 26.76 6.72 10.72
C GLN A 558 25.63 7.74 10.82
N LEU A 559 24.42 7.39 10.39
CA LEU A 559 23.23 8.24 10.53
C LEU A 559 22.88 8.46 12.00
N ASN A 560 23.00 7.45 12.86
CA ASN A 560 22.83 7.59 14.31
C ASN A 560 23.94 8.44 14.95
N LEU A 561 25.18 8.35 14.47
CA LEU A 561 26.31 9.16 14.94
C LEU A 561 26.15 10.63 14.53
N GLU A 562 25.78 10.90 13.27
CA GLU A 562 25.46 12.25 12.77
C GLU A 562 24.20 12.80 13.43
N THR A 563 23.15 12.00 13.62
CA THR A 563 21.95 12.42 14.37
C THR A 563 22.32 12.76 15.82
N SER A 564 23.19 11.98 16.47
CA SER A 564 23.68 12.28 17.82
C SER A 564 24.55 13.55 17.88
N ARG A 565 25.41 13.78 16.89
CA ARG A 565 26.16 15.03 16.71
C ARG A 565 25.23 16.23 16.48
N LEU A 566 24.21 16.06 15.65
CA LEU A 566 23.28 17.13 15.29
C LEU A 566 22.31 17.43 16.44
N VAL A 567 21.90 16.42 17.22
CA VAL A 567 21.18 16.58 18.49
C VAL A 567 22.06 17.25 19.55
N THR A 568 23.34 16.89 19.69
CA THR A 568 24.24 17.58 20.65
C THR A 568 24.58 19.01 20.22
N ALA A 569 24.76 19.27 18.92
CA ALA A 569 24.95 20.61 18.38
C ALA A 569 23.68 21.47 18.51
N HIS A 570 22.50 20.91 18.26
CA HIS A 570 21.22 21.59 18.52
C HIS A 570 21.00 21.80 20.02
N ALA A 571 21.42 20.88 20.90
CA ALA A 571 21.35 21.09 22.36
C ALA A 571 22.30 22.21 22.81
N GLN A 572 23.53 22.25 22.26
CA GLN A 572 24.49 23.34 22.50
C GLN A 572 23.93 24.68 22.02
N GLN A 573 23.46 24.77 20.78
CA GLN A 573 22.80 25.96 20.24
C GLN A 573 21.55 26.35 21.03
N LEU A 574 20.76 25.38 21.50
CA LEU A 574 19.61 25.66 22.36
C LEU A 574 20.06 26.23 23.71
N THR A 575 21.15 25.72 24.32
CA THR A 575 21.71 26.30 25.55
C THR A 575 22.38 27.66 25.33
N GLU A 576 22.96 27.93 24.16
CA GLU A 576 23.51 29.24 23.80
C GLU A 576 22.38 30.26 23.57
N VAL A 577 21.33 29.88 22.83
CA VAL A 577 20.13 30.70 22.62
C VAL A 577 19.37 30.88 23.94
N GLN A 578 19.27 29.87 24.80
CA GLN A 578 18.69 30.00 26.14
C GLN A 578 19.53 30.91 27.03
N ALA A 579 20.86 30.81 27.03
CA ALA A 579 21.70 31.73 27.81
C ALA A 579 21.63 33.17 27.31
N LEU A 580 21.53 33.39 25.99
CA LEU A 580 21.30 34.71 25.40
C LEU A 580 19.89 35.23 25.73
N GLN A 581 18.86 34.39 25.63
CA GLN A 581 17.48 34.77 25.92
C GLN A 581 17.24 34.96 27.42
N GLU A 582 17.91 34.21 28.30
CA GLU A 582 17.94 34.43 29.74
C GLU A 582 18.71 35.71 30.10
N ALA A 583 19.77 36.07 29.36
CA ALA A 583 20.45 37.35 29.52
C ALA A 583 19.56 38.52 29.08
N GLU A 584 18.92 38.43 27.91
CA GLU A 584 17.96 39.44 27.39
C GLU A 584 16.72 39.54 28.29
N LEU A 585 16.17 38.43 28.77
CA LEU A 585 15.07 38.42 29.72
C LEU A 585 15.51 38.92 31.10
N SER A 586 16.75 38.68 31.53
CA SER A 586 17.29 39.25 32.77
C SER A 586 17.52 40.76 32.68
N GLU A 587 17.97 41.26 31.53
CA GLU A 587 18.14 42.69 31.28
C GLU A 587 16.78 43.39 31.08
N SER A 588 15.87 42.78 30.31
CA SER A 588 14.48 43.23 30.17
C SER A 588 13.74 43.20 31.51
N ALA A 589 13.92 42.17 32.32
CA ALA A 589 13.35 42.10 33.68
C ALA A 589 13.98 43.15 34.61
N LYS A 590 15.27 43.47 34.50
CA LYS A 590 15.87 44.61 35.24
C LYS A 590 15.29 45.94 34.80
N GLN A 591 15.09 46.15 33.49
CA GLN A 591 14.45 47.36 32.95
C GLN A 591 12.97 47.45 33.37
N PHE A 592 12.23 46.33 33.36
CA PHE A 592 10.84 46.25 33.77
C PHE A 592 10.67 46.40 35.28
N VAL A 593 11.50 45.74 36.10
CA VAL A 593 11.55 45.96 37.55
C VAL A 593 11.88 47.41 37.84
N HIS A 594 12.84 48.03 37.15
CA HIS A 594 13.13 49.46 37.35
C HIS A 594 11.96 50.38 36.94
N GLN A 595 11.22 50.06 35.87
CA GLN A 595 9.99 50.78 35.50
C GLN A 595 8.87 50.55 36.53
N VAL A 596 8.71 49.33 37.05
CA VAL A 596 7.72 48.99 38.08
C VAL A 596 8.07 49.61 39.42
N GLU A 597 9.35 49.66 39.80
CA GLU A 597 9.85 50.41 40.96
C GLU A 597 9.49 51.89 40.81
N MET A 598 9.90 52.54 39.71
CA MET A 598 9.58 53.95 39.43
C MET A 598 8.07 54.23 39.43
N LEU A 599 7.25 53.36 38.84
CA LEU A 599 5.78 53.49 38.84
C LEU A 599 5.17 53.19 40.21
N SER A 600 5.76 52.29 41.00
CA SER A 600 5.33 51.98 42.37
C SER A 600 5.71 53.09 43.35
N GLU A 601 6.85 53.75 43.15
CA GLU A 601 7.21 54.97 43.88
C GLU A 601 6.27 56.12 43.50
N GLU A 602 5.98 56.32 42.21
CA GLU A 602 5.04 57.36 41.78
C GLU A 602 3.62 57.09 42.30
N GLN A 603 3.16 55.84 42.30
CA GLN A 603 1.86 55.47 42.90
C GLN A 603 1.89 55.52 44.42
N SER A 604 2.97 55.13 45.10
CA SER A 604 3.14 55.25 46.56
C SER A 604 3.17 56.71 47.00
N GLN A 605 3.81 57.60 46.24
CA GLN A 605 3.76 59.05 46.45
C GLN A 605 2.34 59.60 46.23
N LYS A 606 1.60 59.12 45.21
CA LYS A 606 0.18 59.48 45.00
C LYS A 606 -0.73 58.95 46.12
N TYR A 607 -0.56 57.70 46.57
CA TYR A 607 -1.32 57.11 47.66
C TYR A 607 -1.00 57.75 49.01
N THR A 608 0.26 58.03 49.33
CA THR A 608 0.61 58.73 50.58
C THR A 608 0.17 60.20 50.56
N ALA A 609 0.16 60.87 49.41
CA ALA A 609 -0.47 62.19 49.26
C ALA A 609 -2.00 62.11 49.46
N PHE A 610 -2.67 61.13 48.86
CA PHE A 610 -4.10 60.90 49.00
C PHE A 610 -4.49 60.55 50.44
N HIS A 611 -3.80 59.60 51.08
CA HIS A 611 -4.02 59.25 52.48
C HIS A 611 -3.72 60.42 53.42
N ARG A 612 -2.68 61.24 53.19
CA ARG A 612 -2.49 62.48 53.96
C ARG A 612 -3.66 63.44 53.79
N ALA A 613 -4.17 63.63 52.58
CA ALA A 613 -5.34 64.48 52.34
C ALA A 613 -6.61 63.94 53.01
N VAL A 614 -6.88 62.63 52.91
CA VAL A 614 -8.05 61.96 53.52
C VAL A 614 -7.95 61.93 55.04
N VAL A 615 -6.77 61.67 55.62
CA VAL A 615 -6.55 61.69 57.07
C VAL A 615 -6.63 63.12 57.60
N ALA A 616 -6.08 64.12 56.90
CA ALA A 616 -6.24 65.53 57.28
C ALA A 616 -7.72 65.98 57.22
N ALA A 617 -8.46 65.56 56.18
CA ALA A 617 -9.90 65.83 56.08
C ALA A 617 -10.69 65.15 57.20
N LYS A 618 -10.41 63.88 57.52
CA LYS A 618 -11.04 63.18 58.66
C LYS A 618 -10.65 63.78 60.01
N ALA A 619 -9.41 64.23 60.19
CA ALA A 619 -8.97 64.90 61.41
C ALA A 619 -9.70 66.24 61.59
N ALA A 620 -9.82 67.04 60.52
CA ALA A 620 -10.61 68.27 60.54
C ALA A 620 -12.11 68.00 60.79
N GLN A 621 -12.67 66.94 60.20
CA GLN A 621 -14.05 66.53 60.47
C GLN A 621 -14.23 66.12 61.94
N HIS A 622 -13.42 65.20 62.47
CA HIS A 622 -13.51 64.78 63.87
C HIS A 622 -13.20 65.91 64.86
N GLN A 623 -12.36 66.88 64.49
CA GLN A 623 -12.15 68.06 65.33
C GLN A 623 -13.38 68.98 65.32
N ASN A 624 -14.02 69.22 64.18
CA ASN A 624 -15.30 69.94 64.14
C ASN A 624 -16.40 69.21 64.93
N GLU A 625 -16.50 67.88 64.80
CA GLU A 625 -17.44 67.05 65.57
C GLU A 625 -17.14 67.11 67.09
N LEU A 626 -15.86 67.16 67.49
CA LEU A 626 -15.46 67.37 68.88
C LEU A 626 -15.78 68.78 69.38
N GLU A 627 -15.55 69.81 68.59
CA GLU A 627 -15.86 71.21 68.95
C GLU A 627 -17.39 71.42 69.05
N GLU A 628 -18.19 70.82 68.16
CA GLU A 628 -19.66 70.82 68.22
C GLU A 628 -20.18 69.99 69.41
N ALA A 629 -19.58 68.83 69.69
CA ALA A 629 -19.89 68.04 70.87
C ALA A 629 -19.57 68.80 72.17
N ILE A 630 -18.38 69.42 72.27
CA ILE A 630 -17.96 70.26 73.40
C ILE A 630 -18.90 71.46 73.55
N ALA A 631 -19.32 72.11 72.47
CA ALA A 631 -20.30 73.18 72.50
C ALA A 631 -21.64 72.69 73.05
N SER A 632 -22.17 71.56 72.58
CA SER A 632 -23.45 70.99 73.06
C SER A 632 -23.40 70.54 74.52
N VAL A 633 -22.24 70.04 74.98
CA VAL A 633 -21.99 69.67 76.38
C VAL A 633 -21.87 70.92 77.25
N THR A 634 -21.18 71.95 76.77
CA THR A 634 -21.07 73.25 77.47
C THR A 634 -22.45 73.91 77.60
N GLU A 635 -23.26 73.91 76.54
CA GLU A 635 -24.63 74.43 76.56
C GLU A 635 -25.52 73.64 77.54
N ARG A 636 -25.40 72.31 77.61
CA ARG A 636 -26.07 71.47 78.62
C ARG A 636 -25.63 71.84 80.04
N TRP A 637 -24.33 71.90 80.31
CA TRP A 637 -23.82 72.24 81.63
C TRP A 637 -24.21 73.66 82.05
N GLN A 638 -24.23 74.60 81.12
CA GLN A 638 -24.63 75.98 81.40
C GLN A 638 -26.14 76.06 81.69
N LYS A 639 -26.99 75.36 80.92
CA LYS A 639 -28.43 75.20 81.23
C LYS A 639 -28.67 74.52 82.57
N GLU A 640 -27.90 73.50 82.94
CA GLU A 640 -28.06 72.84 84.24
C GLU A 640 -27.47 73.69 85.39
N PHE A 641 -26.43 74.49 85.17
CA PHE A 641 -25.93 75.49 86.13
C PHE A 641 -26.95 76.60 86.37
N ASP A 642 -27.57 77.13 85.32
CA ASP A 642 -28.62 78.15 85.45
C ASP A 642 -29.87 77.56 86.11
N ARG A 643 -30.26 76.32 85.77
CA ARG A 643 -31.33 75.59 86.46
C ARG A 643 -31.03 75.31 87.94
N LEU A 644 -29.78 74.95 88.27
CA LEU A 644 -29.35 74.77 89.66
C LEU A 644 -29.29 76.11 90.40
N ARG A 645 -28.93 77.20 89.72
CA ARG A 645 -29.01 78.57 90.27
C ARG A 645 -30.47 78.97 90.53
N GLU A 646 -31.37 78.78 89.57
CA GLU A 646 -32.83 79.00 89.74
C GLU A 646 -33.39 78.16 90.89
N ALA A 647 -33.02 76.87 90.97
CA ALA A 647 -33.44 76.00 92.06
C ALA A 647 -32.87 76.42 93.43
N HIS A 648 -31.62 76.90 93.47
CA HIS A 648 -30.99 77.39 94.71
C HIS A 648 -31.51 78.78 95.10
N GLU A 649 -31.91 79.62 94.14
CA GLU A 649 -32.55 80.91 94.39
C GLU A 649 -34.01 80.71 94.84
N HIS A 650 -34.75 79.77 94.24
CA HIS A 650 -36.02 79.31 94.78
C HIS A 650 -35.86 78.73 96.19
N ALA A 651 -34.86 77.88 96.44
CA ALA A 651 -34.62 77.34 97.79
C ALA A 651 -34.23 78.42 98.81
N LEU A 652 -33.57 79.50 98.38
CA LEU A 652 -33.31 80.69 99.19
C LEU A 652 -34.58 81.50 99.46
N GLN A 653 -35.44 81.72 98.46
CA GLN A 653 -36.74 82.37 98.65
C GLN A 653 -37.65 81.54 99.58
N ASP A 654 -37.66 80.22 99.44
CA ASP A 654 -38.40 79.28 100.28
C ASP A 654 -37.83 79.22 101.72
N ALA A 655 -36.51 79.38 101.87
CA ALA A 655 -35.85 79.51 103.17
C ALA A 655 -36.15 80.88 103.82
N VAL A 656 -36.13 81.98 103.05
CA VAL A 656 -36.50 83.32 103.52
C VAL A 656 -37.95 83.32 103.98
N ALA A 657 -38.89 82.82 103.17
CA ALA A 657 -40.30 82.66 103.56
C ALA A 657 -40.48 81.78 104.81
N LYS A 658 -39.68 80.72 104.98
CA LYS A 658 -39.63 79.89 106.21
C LYS A 658 -38.99 80.61 107.40
N THR A 659 -38.15 81.63 107.20
CA THR A 659 -37.64 82.49 108.28
C THR A 659 -38.60 83.63 108.62
N GLU A 660 -39.28 84.23 107.64
CA GLU A 660 -40.30 85.27 107.85
C GLU A 660 -41.51 84.67 108.58
N THR A 661 -42.06 83.55 108.12
CA THR A 661 -43.15 82.84 108.84
C THR A 661 -42.74 82.34 110.23
N LYS A 662 -41.45 82.10 110.49
CA LYS A 662 -40.93 81.84 111.85
C LYS A 662 -40.77 83.13 112.67
N ALA A 663 -40.36 84.23 112.07
CA ALA A 663 -40.24 85.52 112.73
C ALA A 663 -41.61 86.08 113.13
N ASP A 664 -42.62 85.97 112.25
CA ASP A 664 -44.01 86.30 112.56
C ASP A 664 -44.58 85.41 113.66
N ALA A 665 -44.32 84.09 113.61
CA ALA A 665 -44.72 83.18 114.70
C ALA A 665 -44.03 83.53 116.03
N GLN A 666 -42.78 84.00 116.02
CA GLN A 666 -42.05 84.45 117.21
C GLN A 666 -42.52 85.82 117.70
N LEU A 667 -42.90 86.75 116.82
CA LEU A 667 -43.53 88.02 117.18
C LEU A 667 -44.89 87.79 117.83
N VAL A 668 -45.73 86.92 117.26
CA VAL A 668 -47.01 86.51 117.86
C VAL A 668 -46.80 85.80 119.20
N SER A 669 -45.73 85.01 119.36
CA SER A 669 -45.36 84.40 120.65
C SER A 669 -44.97 85.44 121.70
N LEU A 670 -44.09 86.39 121.37
CA LEU A 670 -43.65 87.44 122.29
C LEU A 670 -44.79 88.42 122.65
N GLN A 671 -45.67 88.71 121.69
CA GLN A 671 -46.87 89.52 121.91
C GLN A 671 -47.93 88.77 122.76
N LYS A 672 -47.82 87.46 122.91
CA LYS A 672 -48.60 86.65 123.86
C LYS A 672 -47.97 86.64 125.26
N GLU A 673 -46.67 86.33 125.38
CA GLU A 673 -45.97 86.31 126.67
C GLU A 673 -45.96 87.68 127.39
N MET A 674 -45.92 88.79 126.66
CA MET A 674 -46.00 90.13 127.26
C MET A 674 -47.38 90.39 127.93
N ASN A 675 -48.46 89.88 127.34
CA ASN A 675 -49.82 90.07 127.86
C ASN A 675 -50.13 89.15 129.07
N GLU A 676 -49.42 88.03 129.22
CA GLU A 676 -49.64 87.06 130.29
C GLU A 676 -48.83 87.37 131.58
N ARG A 677 -48.10 88.51 131.64
CA ARG A 677 -47.29 88.93 132.82
C ARG A 677 -47.76 90.23 133.52
N LYS A 678 -49.01 90.66 133.35
CA LYS A 678 -49.61 91.76 134.15
C LYS A 678 -50.99 91.42 134.73
N GLY A 679 -50.97 90.63 135.80
CA GLY A 679 -52.15 90.27 136.60
C GLY A 679 -52.57 88.81 136.38
N THR A 680 -52.75 87.96 137.41
CA THR A 680 -52.86 88.28 138.85
C THR A 680 -52.23 87.19 139.71
N ALA A 681 -51.30 87.57 140.59
CA ALA A 681 -50.97 86.76 141.75
C ALA A 681 -52.09 86.91 142.80
N VAL A 682 -52.74 85.78 143.10
CA VAL A 682 -53.48 85.46 144.35
C VAL A 682 -54.21 86.61 145.06
N VAL A 683 -55.54 86.61 144.99
CA VAL A 683 -56.38 87.31 145.97
C VAL A 683 -56.69 86.36 147.13
N GLN A 684 -56.24 86.68 148.34
CA GLN A 684 -57.06 86.74 149.57
C GLN A 684 -56.24 87.04 150.83
N CYS A 685 -56.38 88.24 151.38
CA CYS A 685 -56.52 88.44 152.82
C CYS A 685 -57.27 89.75 153.14
N THR A 686 -58.29 89.58 153.96
CA THR A 686 -59.12 90.58 154.68
C THR A 686 -58.39 91.90 155.03
N SER A 687 -58.81 93.13 154.74
CA SER A 687 -60.13 93.81 154.58
C SER A 687 -60.43 94.79 155.74
N LYS A 688 -60.36 96.10 155.46
CA LYS A 688 -60.87 97.23 156.29
C LYS A 688 -60.16 97.37 157.66
N TRP A 689 -60.05 98.54 158.30
CA TRP A 689 -60.80 99.80 158.21
C TRP A 689 -59.85 100.99 158.07
N GLN A 690 -60.10 101.87 157.09
CA GLN A 690 -60.67 103.21 157.26
C GLN A 690 -59.86 104.21 158.10
N ARG A 691 -59.62 105.37 157.45
CA ARG A 691 -59.19 106.67 157.97
C ARG A 691 -57.77 106.77 158.51
N ALA A 692 -57.06 107.66 157.82
CA ALA A 692 -56.39 108.82 158.37
C ALA A 692 -55.18 108.58 159.28
N MET A 693 -54.04 108.88 158.68
CA MET A 693 -53.03 109.78 159.26
C MET A 693 -52.28 109.27 160.49
N GLU A 694 -51.40 110.14 160.96
CA GLU A 694 -51.07 110.41 162.36
C GLU A 694 -50.72 109.22 163.28
N GLU A 695 -49.54 109.18 163.89
CA GLU A 695 -48.33 109.99 163.75
C GLU A 695 -47.23 109.36 164.65
N LEU A 696 -46.26 110.16 165.12
CA LEU A 696 -45.71 110.11 166.49
C LEU A 696 -45.39 108.72 167.07
N GLN A 697 -44.08 108.39 167.02
CA GLN A 697 -43.32 107.23 167.56
C GLN A 697 -42.75 106.37 166.41
N GLU A 698 -41.95 106.92 165.50
CA GLU A 698 -40.85 107.87 165.70
C GLU A 698 -39.77 107.36 166.69
N ARG A 699 -38.52 107.31 166.19
CA ARG A 699 -37.23 107.42 166.90
C ARG A 699 -37.23 107.04 168.41
N GLN A 700 -37.28 105.73 168.71
CA GLN A 700 -36.45 105.21 169.81
C GLN A 700 -36.06 103.72 169.65
N GLU A 701 -34.79 103.36 169.45
CA GLU A 701 -33.80 104.06 168.62
C GLU A 701 -32.75 103.08 168.05
N VAL A 702 -32.67 103.03 166.72
CA VAL A 702 -31.48 102.77 165.87
C VAL A 702 -30.62 101.50 166.08
N GLU A 703 -30.09 101.19 167.27
CA GLU A 703 -28.79 100.49 167.38
C GLU A 703 -28.77 98.97 167.13
N LYS A 704 -29.89 98.22 167.24
CA LYS A 704 -29.87 96.76 167.00
C LYS A 704 -30.18 96.32 165.57
N ARG A 705 -30.41 97.24 164.63
CA ARG A 705 -30.69 96.90 163.22
C ARG A 705 -29.47 96.72 162.32
N ALA A 706 -28.25 96.96 162.82
CA ALA A 706 -27.02 96.80 162.02
C ALA A 706 -26.65 95.31 161.77
N ALA A 707 -26.56 94.50 162.82
CA ALA A 707 -25.86 93.22 162.78
C ALA A 707 -26.58 92.05 162.07
N TYR A 708 -27.83 92.21 161.62
CA TYR A 708 -28.61 91.13 161.00
C TYR A 708 -28.60 91.14 159.46
N ASN A 709 -28.36 92.29 158.84
CA ASN A 709 -28.53 92.45 157.38
C ASN A 709 -27.29 92.04 156.58
N GLU A 710 -26.10 92.13 157.18
CA GLU A 710 -24.82 91.89 156.50
C GLU A 710 -24.67 90.41 156.09
N GLY A 711 -24.89 89.48 157.02
CA GLY A 711 -24.77 88.03 156.80
C GLY A 711 -25.83 87.36 155.89
N GLN A 712 -26.76 88.13 155.32
CA GLN A 712 -27.66 87.66 154.25
C GLN A 712 -27.09 87.95 152.85
N GLN A 713 -26.46 89.10 152.64
CA GLN A 713 -26.03 89.53 151.29
C GLN A 713 -24.92 88.66 150.69
N ASP A 714 -24.02 88.13 151.51
CA ASP A 714 -22.88 87.35 150.99
C ASP A 714 -23.30 85.98 150.43
N ARG A 715 -24.28 85.31 151.05
CA ARG A 715 -24.79 84.00 150.57
C ARG A 715 -25.48 84.10 149.21
N GLU A 716 -26.09 85.25 148.90
CA GLU A 716 -26.78 85.46 147.63
C GLU A 716 -25.79 85.78 146.48
N LYS A 717 -24.62 86.36 146.78
CA LYS A 717 -23.51 86.52 145.81
C LYS A 717 -22.90 85.18 145.42
N GLU A 718 -22.60 84.32 146.39
CA GLU A 718 -21.97 83.01 146.15
C GLU A 718 -22.82 82.15 145.18
N TRP A 719 -24.14 82.15 145.36
CA TRP A 719 -25.07 81.44 144.49
C TRP A 719 -25.11 81.95 143.05
N GLN A 720 -24.95 83.26 142.83
CA GLN A 720 -24.95 83.84 141.49
C GLN A 720 -23.67 83.50 140.71
N GLN A 721 -22.50 83.47 141.38
CA GLN A 721 -21.24 83.09 140.74
C GLN A 721 -21.23 81.62 140.29
N ALA A 722 -21.75 80.70 141.11
CA ALA A 722 -21.85 79.29 140.75
C ALA A 722 -22.71 79.05 139.49
N ALA A 723 -23.78 79.84 139.30
CA ALA A 723 -24.68 79.72 138.16
C ALA A 723 -24.08 80.19 136.82
N GLN A 724 -23.08 81.08 136.83
CA GLN A 724 -22.37 81.50 135.60
C GLN A 724 -21.40 80.43 135.10
N GLN A 725 -20.55 79.89 135.99
CA GLN A 725 -19.51 78.91 135.64
C GLN A 725 -20.05 77.63 134.99
N ILE A 726 -21.29 77.24 135.32
CA ILE A 726 -21.96 76.08 134.72
C ILE A 726 -22.34 76.36 133.25
N LYS A 727 -22.80 77.58 132.93
CA LYS A 727 -23.20 77.96 131.56
C LYS A 727 -22.03 78.10 130.60
N GLU A 728 -20.88 78.55 131.10
CA GLU A 728 -19.67 78.72 130.29
C GLU A 728 -19.13 77.35 129.83
N ARG A 729 -19.00 76.38 130.75
CA ARG A 729 -18.58 75.00 130.40
C ARG A 729 -19.51 74.31 129.40
N GLN A 730 -20.82 74.47 129.56
CA GLN A 730 -21.81 73.91 128.62
C GLN A 730 -21.70 74.49 127.19
N ARG A 731 -21.08 75.65 127.03
CA ARG A 731 -20.82 76.26 125.72
C ARG A 731 -19.54 75.71 125.09
N GLU A 732 -18.47 75.62 125.87
CA GLU A 732 -17.16 75.09 125.44
C GLU A 732 -17.22 73.63 124.97
N GLU A 733 -18.07 72.79 125.59
CA GLU A 733 -18.28 71.41 125.14
C GLU A 733 -19.07 71.34 123.81
N LEU A 734 -20.05 72.23 123.62
CA LEU A 734 -20.86 72.27 122.39
C LEU A 734 -20.01 72.68 121.17
N ASP A 735 -19.18 73.72 121.34
CA ASP A 735 -18.32 74.25 120.28
C ASP A 735 -17.26 73.22 119.84
N LYS A 736 -16.75 72.39 120.76
CA LYS A 736 -15.84 71.27 120.43
C LYS A 736 -16.52 70.19 119.58
N VAL A 737 -17.70 69.74 119.99
CA VAL A 737 -18.43 68.69 119.26
C VAL A 737 -18.80 69.13 117.83
N GLN A 738 -19.09 70.42 117.62
CA GLN A 738 -19.29 70.96 116.27
C GLN A 738 -18.01 70.94 115.42
N GLN A 739 -16.84 71.30 115.99
CA GLN A 739 -15.57 71.28 115.26
C GLN A 739 -15.15 69.85 114.88
N GLU A 740 -15.31 68.89 115.78
CA GLU A 740 -15.02 67.47 115.52
C GLU A 740 -15.92 66.89 114.41
N ALA A 741 -17.22 67.23 114.42
CA ALA A 741 -18.16 66.80 113.39
C ALA A 741 -17.82 67.36 111.99
N VAL A 742 -17.45 68.65 111.90
CA VAL A 742 -17.07 69.29 110.62
C VAL A 742 -15.76 68.71 110.06
N ALA A 743 -14.79 68.39 110.92
CA ALA A 743 -13.54 67.74 110.51
C ALA A 743 -13.79 66.32 109.95
N ALA A 744 -14.69 65.56 110.57
CA ALA A 744 -15.02 64.21 110.13
C ALA A 744 -15.70 64.17 108.74
N ILE A 745 -16.51 65.18 108.40
CA ILE A 745 -17.20 65.26 107.11
C ILE A 745 -16.21 65.48 105.96
N ARG A 746 -15.30 66.47 106.06
CA ARG A 746 -14.29 66.74 105.01
C ARG A 746 -13.40 65.52 104.74
N ALA A 747 -12.97 64.84 105.81
CA ALA A 747 -12.15 63.63 105.70
C ALA A 747 -12.89 62.44 105.07
N ALA A 748 -14.22 62.50 104.91
CA ALA A 748 -15.00 61.56 104.10
C ALA A 748 -15.08 62.03 102.63
N GLU A 749 -15.37 63.31 102.39
CA GLU A 749 -15.47 63.92 101.06
C GLU A 749 -14.18 63.71 100.23
N GLU A 750 -13.01 64.04 100.80
CA GLU A 750 -11.70 63.83 100.19
C GLU A 750 -11.44 62.36 99.78
N ARG A 751 -11.95 61.40 100.58
CA ARG A 751 -11.82 59.96 100.31
C ARG A 751 -12.79 59.44 99.23
N HIS A 752 -13.88 60.17 98.97
CA HIS A 752 -14.78 59.84 97.87
C HIS A 752 -14.26 60.40 96.54
N GLU A 753 -13.75 61.63 96.53
CA GLU A 753 -13.14 62.26 95.34
C GLU A 753 -11.96 61.43 94.80
N MET A 754 -11.01 61.06 95.67
CA MET A 754 -9.85 60.23 95.28
C MET A 754 -10.22 58.86 94.69
N ARG A 755 -11.37 58.28 95.07
CA ARG A 755 -11.86 57.02 94.48
C ARG A 755 -12.50 57.23 93.10
N PHE A 756 -13.22 58.33 92.93
CA PHE A 756 -13.88 58.65 91.66
C PHE A 756 -12.85 58.95 90.56
N GLN A 757 -11.80 59.70 90.89
CA GLN A 757 -10.70 59.97 89.96
C GLN A 757 -9.95 58.70 89.55
N ALA A 758 -9.72 57.75 90.47
CA ALA A 758 -9.11 56.46 90.15
C ALA A 758 -9.97 55.64 89.17
N GLN A 759 -11.28 55.55 89.40
CA GLN A 759 -12.21 54.83 88.53
C GLN A 759 -12.28 55.43 87.11
N LEU A 760 -12.20 56.75 86.97
CA LEU A 760 -12.14 57.42 85.67
C LEU A 760 -10.84 57.10 84.91
N ALA A 761 -9.71 56.98 85.62
CA ALA A 761 -8.42 56.62 85.00
C ALA A 761 -8.42 55.17 84.46
N ASP A 762 -8.93 54.21 85.24
CA ASP A 762 -9.02 52.80 84.81
C ASP A 762 -9.92 52.63 83.59
N ILE A 763 -11.09 53.28 83.57
CA ILE A 763 -12.02 53.24 82.43
C ILE A 763 -11.39 53.86 81.17
N LYS A 764 -10.68 54.98 81.31
CA LYS A 764 -10.00 55.62 80.17
C LYS A 764 -8.92 54.71 79.56
N LYS A 765 -8.11 54.06 80.40
CA LYS A 765 -7.07 53.12 79.95
C LYS A 765 -7.67 51.92 79.19
N GLN A 766 -8.77 51.35 79.68
CA GLN A 766 -9.45 50.25 79.01
C GLN A 766 -9.99 50.63 77.62
N LEU A 767 -10.47 51.87 77.46
CA LEU A 767 -10.93 52.38 76.16
C LEU A 767 -9.77 52.57 75.17
N GLU A 768 -8.63 53.08 75.65
CA GLU A 768 -7.40 53.27 74.85
C GLU A 768 -6.82 51.92 74.37
N GLU A 769 -6.80 50.90 75.25
CA GLU A 769 -6.36 49.55 74.89
C GLU A 769 -7.29 48.87 73.86
N GLN A 770 -8.61 49.07 73.95
CA GLN A 770 -9.57 48.56 72.96
C GLN A 770 -9.45 49.26 71.60
N GLN A 771 -9.22 50.58 71.57
CA GLN A 771 -9.02 51.32 70.33
C GLN A 771 -7.73 50.91 69.61
N ALA A 772 -6.64 50.70 70.35
CA ALA A 772 -5.38 50.21 69.78
C ALA A 772 -5.54 48.84 69.10
N GLN A 773 -6.25 47.90 69.75
CA GLN A 773 -6.49 46.57 69.18
C GLN A 773 -7.33 46.61 67.89
N ALA A 774 -8.39 47.43 67.85
CA ALA A 774 -9.24 47.57 66.66
C ALA A 774 -8.51 48.21 65.47
N ILE A 775 -7.59 49.15 65.72
CA ILE A 775 -6.75 49.75 64.68
C ILE A 775 -5.75 48.72 64.13
N GLN A 776 -5.16 47.89 64.99
CA GLN A 776 -4.23 46.83 64.58
C GLN A 776 -4.91 45.84 63.62
N THR A 777 -6.07 45.28 63.99
CA THR A 777 -6.77 44.28 63.16
C THR A 777 -7.19 44.83 61.80
N LEU A 778 -7.69 46.07 61.74
CA LEU A 778 -8.04 46.71 60.46
C LEU A 778 -6.82 47.00 59.58
N THR A 779 -5.66 47.26 60.17
CA THR A 779 -4.41 47.46 59.43
C THR A 779 -3.95 46.13 58.81
N ASP A 780 -3.99 45.05 59.57
CA ASP A 780 -3.60 43.72 59.10
C ASP A 780 -4.54 43.22 57.97
N GLU A 781 -5.85 43.42 58.10
CA GLU A 781 -6.86 43.11 57.06
C GLU A 781 -6.65 43.90 55.74
N ILE A 782 -6.25 45.18 55.82
CA ILE A 782 -5.96 45.99 54.62
C ILE A 782 -4.70 45.44 53.92
N THR A 783 -3.60 45.23 54.65
CA THR A 783 -2.34 44.80 54.02
C THR A 783 -2.40 43.37 53.48
N THR A 784 -3.27 42.49 53.98
CA THR A 784 -3.49 41.16 53.37
C THR A 784 -4.22 41.30 52.04
N ARG A 785 -5.31 42.08 52.00
CA ARG A 785 -6.12 42.31 50.78
C ARG A 785 -5.37 43.04 49.66
N GLU A 786 -4.47 43.95 50.00
CA GLU A 786 -3.59 44.61 49.01
C GLU A 786 -2.59 43.64 48.39
N ARG A 787 -2.04 42.68 49.16
CA ARG A 787 -1.16 41.62 48.63
C ARG A 787 -1.91 40.66 47.70
N GLU A 788 -3.13 40.25 48.07
CA GLU A 788 -3.99 39.39 47.23
C GLU A 788 -4.25 40.01 45.86
N LEU A 789 -4.59 41.31 45.82
CA LEU A 789 -4.82 42.03 44.56
C LEU A 789 -3.54 42.19 43.73
N ALA A 790 -2.41 42.50 44.38
CA ALA A 790 -1.12 42.60 43.69
C ALA A 790 -0.70 41.27 43.04
N GLN A 791 -0.94 40.15 43.72
CA GLN A 791 -0.64 38.81 43.18
C GLN A 791 -1.54 38.48 41.98
N GLN A 792 -2.86 38.72 42.07
CA GLN A 792 -3.79 38.47 40.96
C GLN A 792 -3.45 39.28 39.70
N HIS A 793 -2.98 40.52 39.85
CA HIS A 793 -2.51 41.33 38.72
C HIS A 793 -1.22 40.80 38.07
N LEU A 794 -0.33 40.17 38.85
CA LEU A 794 0.93 39.60 38.36
C LEU A 794 0.66 38.28 37.62
N GLU A 795 -0.19 37.42 38.18
CA GLU A 795 -0.64 36.16 37.56
C GLU A 795 -1.31 36.41 36.20
N ALA A 796 -2.28 37.34 36.14
CA ALA A 796 -2.96 37.70 34.89
C ALA A 796 -2.03 38.32 33.82
N ASN A 797 -0.97 39.03 34.24
CA ASN A 797 0.02 39.59 33.30
C ASN A 797 0.91 38.50 32.70
N ASN A 798 1.26 37.46 33.48
CA ASN A 798 2.03 36.33 32.98
C ASN A 798 1.24 35.50 31.96
N GLU A 799 -0.05 35.22 32.21
CA GLU A 799 -0.91 34.47 31.27
C GLU A 799 -0.97 35.13 29.87
N VAL A 800 -1.05 36.47 29.81
CA VAL A 800 -1.04 37.22 28.55
C VAL A 800 0.31 37.11 27.84
N LEU A 801 1.41 37.14 28.59
CA LEU A 801 2.77 37.08 28.04
C LEU A 801 3.10 35.68 27.48
N GLU A 802 2.61 34.61 28.11
CA GLU A 802 2.67 33.24 27.59
C GLU A 802 1.82 33.06 26.31
N GLN A 803 0.63 33.67 26.26
CA GLN A 803 -0.22 33.66 25.05
C GLN A 803 0.44 34.42 23.88
N GLU A 804 1.08 35.56 24.14
CA GLU A 804 1.83 36.29 23.11
C GLU A 804 3.06 35.51 22.61
N LEU A 805 3.80 34.86 23.50
CA LEU A 805 4.96 34.04 23.13
C LEU A 805 4.55 32.84 22.28
N THR A 806 3.56 32.07 22.73
CA THR A 806 3.08 30.89 22.00
C THR A 806 2.55 31.24 20.60
N ALA A 807 1.81 32.35 20.46
CA ALA A 807 1.35 32.84 19.16
C ALA A 807 2.51 33.18 18.18
N LYS A 808 3.59 33.81 18.69
CA LYS A 808 4.79 34.14 17.89
C LYS A 808 5.50 32.87 17.41
N TRP A 809 5.68 31.87 18.29
CA TRP A 809 6.26 30.57 17.93
C TRP A 809 5.43 29.82 16.88
N THR A 810 4.10 29.82 16.98
CA THR A 810 3.24 29.16 15.96
C THR A 810 3.38 29.80 14.58
N LEU A 811 3.38 31.14 14.48
CA LEU A 811 3.52 31.84 13.21
C LEU A 811 4.87 31.52 12.53
N GLN A 812 5.96 31.49 13.29
CA GLN A 812 7.29 31.21 12.75
C GLN A 812 7.43 29.76 12.25
N ILE A 813 6.75 28.80 12.90
CA ILE A 813 6.67 27.41 12.44
C ILE A 813 5.84 27.30 11.15
N GLU A 814 4.70 27.99 11.05
CA GLU A 814 3.86 28.00 9.84
C GLU A 814 4.58 28.62 8.63
N GLU A 815 5.34 29.70 8.84
CA GLU A 815 6.14 30.31 7.78
C GLU A 815 7.22 29.35 7.26
N LEU A 816 8.01 28.73 8.15
CA LEU A 816 9.05 27.76 7.79
C LEU A 816 8.47 26.54 7.06
N GLN A 817 7.32 26.01 7.51
CA GLN A 817 6.61 24.95 6.80
C GLN A 817 6.18 25.37 5.39
N THR A 818 5.76 26.64 5.22
CA THR A 818 5.31 27.17 3.93
C THR A 818 6.48 27.34 2.97
N GLN A 819 7.62 27.85 3.45
CA GLN A 819 8.87 27.93 2.67
C GLN A 819 9.39 26.55 2.24
N LEU A 820 9.33 25.54 3.12
CA LEU A 820 9.70 24.15 2.78
C LEU A 820 8.76 23.53 1.73
N LYS A 821 7.44 23.73 1.87
CA LYS A 821 6.45 23.28 0.88
C LYS A 821 6.68 23.92 -0.49
N ALA A 822 7.05 25.21 -0.55
CA ALA A 822 7.37 25.89 -1.81
C ALA A 822 8.58 25.27 -2.51
N LYS A 823 9.72 25.11 -1.81
CA LYS A 823 10.93 24.49 -2.35
C LYS A 823 10.71 23.05 -2.83
N LEU A 824 9.89 22.27 -2.11
CA LEU A 824 9.54 20.90 -2.51
C LEU A 824 8.73 20.86 -3.82
N GLN A 825 7.85 21.84 -4.07
CA GLN A 825 7.12 21.93 -5.34
C GLN A 825 8.02 22.40 -6.49
N GLU A 826 8.97 23.30 -6.21
CA GLU A 826 9.95 23.79 -7.19
C GLU A 826 10.85 22.65 -7.72
N GLU A 827 11.48 21.88 -6.82
CA GLU A 827 12.27 20.71 -7.22
C GLU A 827 11.41 19.58 -7.84
N LYS A 828 10.15 19.40 -7.39
CA LYS A 828 9.23 18.47 -8.05
C LYS A 828 8.91 18.88 -9.49
N ALA A 829 8.70 20.17 -9.75
CA ALA A 829 8.47 20.68 -11.10
C ALA A 829 9.72 20.51 -11.97
N ARG A 830 10.91 20.80 -11.43
CA ARG A 830 12.21 20.61 -12.08
C ARG A 830 12.45 19.14 -12.48
N LEU A 831 12.17 18.19 -11.59
CA LEU A 831 12.26 16.76 -11.88
C LEU A 831 11.24 16.32 -12.96
N SER A 832 10.04 16.90 -12.98
CA SER A 832 9.03 16.60 -14.00
C SER A 832 9.51 16.94 -15.42
N VAL A 833 10.14 18.11 -15.60
CA VAL A 833 10.70 18.51 -16.91
C VAL A 833 11.81 17.55 -17.36
N ILE A 834 12.70 17.15 -16.43
CA ILE A 834 13.77 16.19 -16.73
C ILE A 834 13.19 14.82 -17.13
N VAL A 835 12.07 14.39 -16.55
CA VAL A 835 11.37 13.16 -16.97
C VAL A 835 10.80 13.30 -18.39
N GLU A 836 10.13 14.42 -18.71
CA GLU A 836 9.57 14.66 -20.05
C GLU A 836 10.66 14.72 -21.14
N GLU A 837 11.80 15.35 -20.86
CA GLU A 837 12.97 15.36 -21.76
C GLU A 837 13.52 13.94 -22.01
N ASN A 838 13.66 13.12 -20.96
CA ASN A 838 14.09 11.73 -21.09
C ASN A 838 13.07 10.86 -21.83
N GLU A 839 11.77 11.07 -21.65
CA GLU A 839 10.73 10.35 -22.41
C GLU A 839 10.74 10.72 -23.90
N ILE A 840 11.02 11.97 -24.25
CA ILE A 840 11.16 12.40 -25.66
C ILE A 840 12.38 11.69 -26.30
N LEU A 841 13.51 11.63 -25.59
CA LEU A 841 14.70 10.91 -26.07
C LEU A 841 14.44 9.39 -26.20
N LEU A 842 13.77 8.77 -25.24
CA LEU A 842 13.41 7.35 -25.30
C LEU A 842 12.42 7.03 -26.43
N ARG A 843 11.43 7.90 -26.69
CA ARG A 843 10.54 7.76 -27.85
C ARG A 843 11.33 7.80 -29.16
N LYS A 844 12.25 8.76 -29.31
CA LYS A 844 13.06 8.86 -30.51
C LYS A 844 13.96 7.63 -30.72
N VAL A 845 14.58 7.09 -29.67
CA VAL A 845 15.40 5.88 -29.77
C VAL A 845 14.57 4.64 -30.14
N ARG A 846 13.31 4.54 -29.70
CA ARG A 846 12.37 3.51 -30.18
C ARG A 846 12.02 3.71 -31.65
N GLU A 847 11.61 4.92 -32.05
CA GLU A 847 11.32 5.24 -33.46
C GLU A 847 12.53 4.94 -34.38
N ASP A 848 13.76 5.30 -33.97
CA ASP A 848 14.99 5.00 -34.71
C ASP A 848 15.30 3.48 -34.77
N HIS A 849 14.78 2.66 -33.85
CA HIS A 849 14.93 1.19 -33.84
C HIS A 849 13.84 0.48 -34.64
N ASP A 850 12.57 0.90 -34.50
CA ASP A 850 11.43 0.36 -35.26
C ASP A 850 11.66 0.54 -36.77
N ASN A 851 12.20 1.69 -37.19
CA ASN A 851 12.60 1.93 -38.58
C ASN A 851 13.69 0.96 -39.07
N GLN A 852 14.64 0.56 -38.21
CA GLN A 852 15.68 -0.42 -38.57
C GLN A 852 15.11 -1.84 -38.70
N LEU A 853 14.14 -2.21 -37.86
CA LEU A 853 13.43 -3.48 -37.98
C LEU A 853 12.64 -3.54 -39.30
N VAL A 854 11.89 -2.48 -39.65
CA VAL A 854 11.15 -2.40 -40.93
C VAL A 854 12.08 -2.43 -42.15
N GLU A 855 13.27 -1.80 -42.09
CA GLU A 855 14.26 -1.96 -43.18
C GLU A 855 14.82 -3.38 -43.26
N LEU A 856 15.08 -4.04 -42.12
CA LEU A 856 15.54 -5.43 -42.11
C LEU A 856 14.49 -6.38 -42.67
N GLU A 857 13.23 -6.29 -42.23
CA GLU A 857 12.09 -7.05 -42.75
C GLU A 857 11.95 -6.88 -44.26
N ARG A 858 11.93 -5.63 -44.77
CA ARG A 858 11.89 -5.36 -46.21
C ARG A 858 13.04 -6.05 -46.97
N THR A 859 14.26 -6.03 -46.43
CA THR A 859 15.40 -6.72 -47.09
C THR A 859 15.38 -8.24 -46.92
N TRP A 860 14.49 -8.82 -46.11
CA TRP A 860 14.23 -10.26 -46.07
C TRP A 860 13.12 -10.65 -47.03
N ASP A 861 12.04 -9.87 -47.10
CA ASP A 861 10.97 -10.04 -48.09
C ASP A 861 11.52 -9.95 -49.53
N GLU A 862 12.36 -8.95 -49.83
CA GLU A 862 13.03 -8.80 -51.14
C GLU A 862 13.92 -10.01 -51.51
N LYS A 863 14.44 -10.76 -50.52
CA LYS A 863 15.19 -12.01 -50.74
C LYS A 863 14.25 -13.21 -50.92
N LEU A 864 13.14 -13.26 -50.20
CA LEU A 864 12.11 -14.29 -50.32
C LEU A 864 11.39 -14.20 -51.68
N GLU A 865 11.06 -13.01 -52.16
CA GLU A 865 10.54 -12.78 -53.50
C GLU A 865 11.55 -13.21 -54.58
N ALA A 866 12.83 -12.88 -54.42
CA ALA A 866 13.88 -13.31 -55.36
C ALA A 866 14.04 -14.84 -55.42
N LEU A 867 14.00 -15.53 -54.27
CA LEU A 867 14.09 -17.00 -54.19
C LEU A 867 12.83 -17.70 -54.72
N THR A 868 11.65 -17.16 -54.45
CA THR A 868 10.37 -17.71 -54.97
C THR A 868 10.21 -17.46 -56.47
N ALA A 869 10.64 -16.31 -57.00
CA ALA A 869 10.73 -16.08 -58.44
C ALA A 869 11.70 -17.06 -59.11
N SER A 870 12.92 -17.23 -58.56
CA SER A 870 13.93 -18.15 -59.11
C SER A 870 13.49 -19.62 -59.10
N THR A 871 12.64 -20.03 -58.16
CA THR A 871 12.10 -21.40 -58.09
C THR A 871 10.81 -21.56 -58.90
N ALA A 872 10.04 -20.48 -59.13
CA ALA A 872 8.92 -20.51 -60.08
C ALA A 872 9.41 -20.63 -61.53
N ASP A 873 10.47 -19.91 -61.92
CA ASP A 873 11.00 -19.93 -63.29
C ASP A 873 11.67 -21.27 -63.66
N THR A 874 12.29 -21.97 -62.70
CA THR A 874 12.86 -23.32 -62.93
C THR A 874 11.78 -24.36 -63.15
N HIS A 875 10.81 -24.50 -62.23
CA HIS A 875 9.67 -25.41 -62.41
C HIS A 875 8.87 -25.10 -63.69
N LYS A 876 8.79 -23.83 -64.11
CA LYS A 876 8.13 -23.44 -65.36
C LYS A 876 8.88 -23.95 -66.60
N GLN A 877 10.21 -23.90 -66.61
CA GLN A 877 11.02 -24.46 -67.70
C GLN A 877 10.88 -25.99 -67.78
N GLU A 878 10.81 -26.68 -66.64
CA GLU A 878 10.53 -28.12 -66.57
C GLU A 878 9.13 -28.46 -67.10
N ILE A 879 8.10 -27.69 -66.72
CA ILE A 879 6.73 -27.88 -67.20
C ILE A 879 6.63 -27.64 -68.71
N ASP A 880 7.28 -26.60 -69.24
CA ASP A 880 7.22 -26.27 -70.67
C ASP A 880 8.04 -27.24 -71.54
N THR A 881 9.13 -27.84 -71.01
CA THR A 881 9.84 -28.95 -71.70
C THR A 881 8.99 -30.23 -71.75
N LEU A 882 8.37 -30.63 -70.64
CA LEU A 882 7.45 -31.79 -70.60
C LEU A 882 6.23 -31.62 -71.54
N ARG A 883 5.77 -30.37 -71.74
CA ARG A 883 4.71 -30.05 -72.73
C ARG A 883 5.19 -30.20 -74.16
N GLU A 884 6.43 -29.82 -74.46
CA GLU A 884 7.00 -29.97 -75.81
C GLU A 884 7.24 -31.46 -76.14
N GLU A 885 7.68 -32.27 -75.19
CA GLU A 885 7.78 -33.73 -75.34
C GLU A 885 6.41 -34.36 -75.63
N LEU A 886 5.40 -34.08 -74.79
CA LEU A 886 4.04 -34.62 -74.96
C LEU A 886 3.39 -34.17 -76.29
N ALA A 887 3.68 -32.95 -76.74
CA ALA A 887 3.21 -32.46 -78.04
C ALA A 887 3.83 -33.25 -79.21
N ASN A 888 5.11 -33.60 -79.13
CA ASN A 888 5.79 -34.41 -80.16
C ASN A 888 5.27 -35.86 -80.20
N GLU A 889 4.93 -36.46 -79.05
CA GLU A 889 4.27 -37.78 -78.99
C GLU A 889 2.85 -37.76 -79.59
N HIS A 890 2.09 -36.70 -79.31
CA HIS A 890 0.78 -36.50 -79.94
C HIS A 890 0.90 -36.33 -81.46
N ASP A 891 1.84 -35.48 -81.92
CA ASP A 891 1.99 -35.15 -83.35
C ASP A 891 2.59 -36.30 -84.18
N THR A 892 3.30 -37.25 -83.55
CA THR A 892 3.71 -38.51 -84.19
C THR A 892 2.56 -39.53 -84.24
N SER A 893 1.76 -39.64 -83.17
CA SER A 893 0.55 -40.48 -83.12
C SER A 893 -0.49 -40.07 -84.16
N VAL A 894 -0.73 -38.75 -84.33
CA VAL A 894 -1.65 -38.21 -85.35
C VAL A 894 -1.19 -38.57 -86.77
N LYS A 895 0.12 -38.51 -87.07
CA LYS A 895 0.65 -38.87 -88.40
C LYS A 895 0.46 -40.36 -88.70
N GLN A 896 0.69 -41.24 -87.72
CA GLN A 896 0.45 -42.68 -87.87
C GLN A 896 -1.04 -43.00 -88.15
N LEU A 897 -1.96 -42.32 -87.44
CA LEU A 897 -3.40 -42.44 -87.70
C LEU A 897 -3.80 -41.93 -89.09
N GLN A 898 -3.26 -40.79 -89.52
CA GLN A 898 -3.53 -40.23 -90.85
C GLN A 898 -3.06 -41.16 -91.99
N GLU A 899 -1.87 -41.76 -91.88
CA GLU A 899 -1.42 -42.77 -92.84
C GLU A 899 -2.31 -44.02 -92.86
N GLY A 900 -2.84 -44.42 -91.71
CA GLY A 900 -3.82 -45.50 -91.59
C GLY A 900 -5.13 -45.19 -92.35
N PHE A 901 -5.68 -43.98 -92.15
CA PHE A 901 -6.91 -43.56 -92.83
C PHE A 901 -6.76 -43.39 -94.35
N VAL A 902 -5.61 -42.89 -94.83
CA VAL A 902 -5.33 -42.83 -96.28
C VAL A 902 -5.34 -44.24 -96.90
N LYS A 903 -4.67 -45.21 -96.26
CA LYS A 903 -4.66 -46.61 -96.72
C LYS A 903 -6.06 -47.27 -96.64
N GLN A 904 -6.93 -46.85 -95.71
CA GLN A 904 -8.34 -47.30 -95.72
C GLN A 904 -9.13 -46.70 -96.88
N LEU A 905 -8.97 -45.40 -97.17
CA LEU A 905 -9.68 -44.71 -98.25
C LEU A 905 -9.30 -45.26 -99.64
N GLU A 906 -8.02 -45.53 -99.92
CA GLU A 906 -7.60 -46.15 -101.19
C GLU A 906 -8.23 -47.53 -101.42
N ASN A 907 -8.38 -48.33 -100.37
CA ASN A 907 -9.01 -49.64 -100.44
C ASN A 907 -10.55 -49.52 -100.57
N GLN A 908 -11.18 -48.52 -99.94
CA GLN A 908 -12.60 -48.23 -100.13
C GLN A 908 -12.91 -47.73 -101.55
N LEU A 909 -12.02 -46.96 -102.17
CA LEU A 909 -12.20 -46.49 -103.56
C LEU A 909 -12.28 -47.66 -104.54
N ARG A 910 -11.32 -48.59 -104.47
CA ARG A 910 -11.32 -49.82 -105.29
C ARG A 910 -12.55 -50.70 -105.04
N ALA A 911 -13.06 -50.73 -103.81
CA ALA A 911 -14.29 -51.44 -103.48
C ALA A 911 -15.55 -50.77 -104.08
N GLN A 912 -15.53 -49.46 -104.36
CA GLN A 912 -16.61 -48.75 -105.06
C GLN A 912 -16.53 -48.94 -106.58
N GLU A 913 -15.34 -48.98 -107.18
CA GLU A 913 -15.17 -49.30 -108.61
C GLU A 913 -15.74 -50.69 -108.95
N VAL A 914 -15.55 -51.67 -108.07
CA VAL A 914 -16.12 -53.04 -108.20
C VAL A 914 -17.64 -53.07 -107.96
N ARG A 915 -18.21 -52.13 -107.19
CA ARG A 915 -19.68 -52.00 -107.04
C ARG A 915 -20.34 -51.37 -108.27
N LEU A 916 -19.76 -50.31 -108.82
CA LEU A 916 -20.32 -49.57 -109.97
C LEU A 916 -20.51 -50.43 -111.23
N LEU A 917 -19.77 -51.52 -111.39
CA LEU A 917 -19.98 -52.50 -112.47
C LEU A 917 -21.14 -53.48 -112.18
N ARG A 918 -21.41 -53.76 -110.90
CA ARG A 918 -22.48 -54.65 -110.44
C ARG A 918 -23.83 -53.94 -110.40
N ASP A 919 -23.83 -52.67 -109.97
CA ASP A 919 -25.01 -51.80 -109.95
C ASP A 919 -25.60 -51.55 -111.36
N GLN A 920 -24.87 -51.85 -112.45
CA GLN A 920 -25.38 -51.81 -113.82
C GLN A 920 -26.12 -53.11 -114.24
N GLU A 921 -25.87 -54.24 -113.56
CA GLU A 921 -26.55 -55.50 -113.81
C GLU A 921 -27.82 -55.62 -112.94
N ASP A 922 -27.72 -55.26 -111.65
CA ASP A 922 -28.84 -55.28 -110.70
C ASP A 922 -29.97 -54.29 -111.07
N ALA A 923 -29.66 -53.20 -111.78
CA ALA A 923 -30.62 -52.21 -112.27
C ALA A 923 -31.68 -52.78 -113.25
N ILE A 924 -31.45 -53.96 -113.85
CA ILE A 924 -32.42 -54.64 -114.72
C ILE A 924 -33.40 -55.50 -113.88
N ALA A 925 -32.97 -56.03 -112.74
CA ALA A 925 -33.80 -56.85 -111.86
C ALA A 925 -34.78 -56.01 -111.01
N GLN A 926 -34.36 -54.81 -110.58
CA GLN A 926 -35.08 -54.04 -109.56
C GLN A 926 -36.48 -53.53 -109.97
N VAL A 927 -36.86 -53.60 -111.25
CA VAL A 927 -38.20 -53.19 -111.73
C VAL A 927 -39.34 -54.12 -111.28
N GLN A 928 -39.03 -55.33 -110.77
CA GLN A 928 -40.06 -56.31 -110.34
C GLN A 928 -40.19 -56.44 -108.81
N ASP A 929 -39.11 -56.14 -108.09
CA ASP A 929 -38.96 -56.35 -106.64
C ASP A 929 -39.59 -55.26 -105.76
N ASP A 930 -39.87 -54.09 -106.33
CA ASP A 930 -40.40 -52.90 -105.62
C ASP A 930 -41.89 -53.02 -105.23
N SER A 931 -42.50 -54.20 -105.38
CA SER A 931 -43.89 -54.47 -105.00
C SER A 931 -44.08 -55.06 -103.59
N GLU A 932 -43.06 -55.68 -103.00
CA GLU A 932 -43.18 -56.38 -101.70
C GLU A 932 -42.64 -55.59 -100.49
N LYS A 933 -41.68 -54.67 -100.71
CA LYS A 933 -40.93 -53.94 -99.65
C LYS A 933 -41.74 -52.88 -98.86
N LEU A 934 -43.06 -52.86 -99.00
CA LEU A 934 -43.98 -51.98 -98.26
C LEU A 934 -44.37 -52.53 -96.88
N ILE A 935 -44.02 -53.78 -96.56
CA ILE A 935 -44.35 -54.44 -95.28
C ILE A 935 -43.24 -54.21 -94.24
N ASP A 936 -41.97 -54.40 -94.62
CA ASP A 936 -40.78 -54.33 -93.74
C ASP A 936 -40.51 -52.97 -93.06
N GLN A 937 -41.23 -51.90 -93.45
CA GLN A 937 -41.05 -50.57 -92.87
C GLN A 937 -41.65 -50.46 -91.46
N VAL A 938 -42.57 -51.35 -91.08
CA VAL A 938 -43.21 -51.34 -89.75
C VAL A 938 -42.31 -51.94 -88.68
N GLU A 939 -41.57 -53.00 -89.00
CA GLU A 939 -40.77 -53.74 -88.00
C GLU A 939 -39.54 -52.94 -87.54
N ARG A 940 -38.85 -52.27 -88.47
CA ARG A 940 -37.70 -51.39 -88.16
C ARG A 940 -38.02 -50.23 -87.22
N ALA A 941 -39.29 -49.81 -87.14
CA ALA A 941 -39.71 -48.77 -86.20
C ALA A 941 -39.78 -49.26 -84.73
N MET A 942 -39.89 -50.57 -84.49
CA MET A 942 -39.95 -51.13 -83.13
C MET A 942 -38.55 -51.40 -82.55
N GLU A 943 -37.58 -51.79 -83.37
CA GLU A 943 -36.21 -52.06 -82.92
C GLU A 943 -35.49 -50.79 -82.42
N GLU A 944 -35.76 -49.64 -83.04
CA GLU A 944 -35.10 -48.38 -82.68
C GLU A 944 -35.60 -47.80 -81.34
N LEU A 945 -36.91 -47.96 -81.05
CA LEU A 945 -37.50 -47.61 -79.74
C LEU A 945 -36.95 -48.48 -78.59
N LYS A 946 -36.47 -49.69 -78.91
CA LYS A 946 -35.93 -50.65 -77.94
C LYS A 946 -34.52 -50.24 -77.48
N LYS A 947 -33.65 -49.83 -78.42
CA LYS A 947 -32.31 -49.29 -78.12
C LYS A 947 -32.38 -48.02 -77.26
N GLN A 948 -33.34 -47.13 -77.53
CA GLN A 948 -33.53 -45.90 -76.75
C GLN A 948 -33.92 -46.19 -75.29
N LYS A 949 -34.65 -47.29 -75.04
CA LYS A 949 -34.95 -47.75 -73.68
C LYS A 949 -33.69 -48.28 -72.97
N GLU A 950 -32.92 -49.12 -73.64
CA GLU A 950 -31.69 -49.73 -73.08
C GLU A 950 -30.61 -48.68 -72.75
N HIS A 951 -30.52 -47.62 -73.56
CA HIS A 951 -29.64 -46.47 -73.30
C HIS A 951 -30.04 -45.70 -72.03
N LEU A 952 -31.34 -45.38 -71.85
CA LEU A 952 -31.84 -44.66 -70.68
C LEU A 952 -31.80 -45.50 -69.39
N GLU A 953 -32.00 -46.81 -69.50
CA GLU A 953 -31.82 -47.74 -68.36
C GLU A 953 -30.35 -47.86 -67.93
N SER A 954 -29.40 -47.65 -68.85
CA SER A 954 -27.97 -47.60 -68.54
C SER A 954 -27.58 -46.29 -67.83
N GLU A 955 -28.09 -45.14 -68.28
CA GLU A 955 -27.84 -43.83 -67.65
C GLU A 955 -28.43 -43.74 -66.23
N LEU A 956 -29.61 -44.31 -66.00
CA LEU A 956 -30.21 -44.43 -64.66
C LEU A 956 -29.43 -45.35 -63.72
N LEU A 957 -28.62 -46.27 -64.25
CA LEU A 957 -27.72 -47.13 -63.49
C LEU A 957 -26.44 -46.38 -63.09
N GLY A 958 -25.84 -45.62 -64.03
CA GLY A 958 -24.71 -44.74 -63.74
C GLY A 958 -25.04 -43.66 -62.71
N LEU A 959 -26.18 -42.97 -62.87
CA LEU A 959 -26.65 -41.95 -61.92
C LEU A 959 -26.97 -42.52 -60.52
N ARG A 960 -27.22 -43.83 -60.39
CA ARG A 960 -27.32 -44.49 -59.08
C ARG A 960 -25.94 -44.76 -58.46
N SER A 961 -25.01 -45.29 -59.24
CA SER A 961 -23.63 -45.54 -58.77
C SER A 961 -23.00 -44.26 -58.21
N SER A 962 -23.10 -43.14 -58.94
CA SER A 962 -22.56 -41.85 -58.50
C SER A 962 -23.36 -41.18 -57.37
N LEU A 963 -24.57 -41.66 -57.06
CA LEU A 963 -25.31 -41.25 -55.87
C LEU A 963 -24.87 -42.06 -54.64
N GLU A 964 -24.70 -43.38 -54.77
CA GLU A 964 -24.13 -44.25 -53.73
C GLU A 964 -22.70 -43.80 -53.36
N GLU A 965 -21.84 -43.53 -54.35
CA GLU A 965 -20.48 -42.97 -54.13
C GLU A 965 -20.50 -41.61 -53.41
N ALA A 966 -21.50 -40.77 -53.66
CA ALA A 966 -21.65 -39.48 -53.00
C ALA A 966 -22.20 -39.60 -51.56
N GLU A 967 -23.10 -40.55 -51.31
CA GLU A 967 -23.63 -40.85 -49.97
C GLU A 967 -22.56 -41.49 -49.07
N ASP A 968 -21.76 -42.42 -49.60
CA ASP A 968 -20.61 -43.01 -48.90
C ASP A 968 -19.51 -41.98 -48.62
N ALA A 969 -19.13 -41.15 -49.60
CA ALA A 969 -18.15 -40.08 -49.39
C ALA A 969 -18.62 -39.06 -48.35
N HIS A 970 -19.93 -38.76 -48.28
CA HIS A 970 -20.51 -37.92 -47.24
C HIS A 970 -20.53 -38.62 -45.87
N PHE A 971 -20.72 -39.95 -45.82
CA PHE A 971 -20.63 -40.73 -44.57
C PHE A 971 -19.20 -40.71 -44.01
N ASP A 972 -18.18 -40.98 -44.84
CA ASP A 972 -16.77 -40.94 -44.45
C ASP A 972 -16.31 -39.53 -44.04
N ALA A 973 -16.79 -38.49 -44.72
CA ALA A 973 -16.59 -37.10 -44.29
C ALA A 973 -17.21 -36.83 -42.90
N GLN A 974 -18.38 -37.40 -42.61
CA GLN A 974 -19.04 -37.24 -41.31
C GLN A 974 -18.38 -38.06 -40.19
N GLU A 975 -17.89 -39.28 -40.47
CA GLU A 975 -17.14 -40.13 -39.52
C GLU A 975 -15.77 -39.52 -39.20
N SER A 976 -15.02 -39.08 -40.21
CA SER A 976 -13.73 -38.41 -40.04
C SER A 976 -13.88 -37.10 -39.25
N PHE A 977 -14.90 -36.28 -39.52
CA PHE A 977 -15.19 -35.07 -38.72
C PHE A 977 -15.52 -35.40 -37.25
N LYS A 978 -16.30 -36.46 -36.97
CA LYS A 978 -16.56 -36.94 -35.59
C LYS A 978 -15.25 -37.39 -34.90
N LYS A 979 -14.35 -38.05 -35.63
CA LYS A 979 -13.04 -38.54 -35.15
C LYS A 979 -12.10 -37.37 -34.81
N GLN A 980 -12.01 -36.39 -35.72
CA GLN A 980 -11.21 -35.18 -35.55
C GLN A 980 -11.73 -34.30 -34.40
N LYS A 981 -13.06 -34.16 -34.25
CA LYS A 981 -13.69 -33.45 -33.13
C LYS A 981 -13.41 -34.11 -31.77
N LYS A 982 -13.35 -35.45 -31.70
CA LYS A 982 -12.90 -36.19 -30.51
C LYS A 982 -11.42 -35.93 -30.21
N GLN A 983 -10.54 -35.97 -31.23
CA GLN A 983 -9.11 -35.68 -31.06
C GLN A 983 -8.87 -34.24 -30.57
N ALA A 984 -9.57 -33.25 -31.12
CA ALA A 984 -9.51 -31.86 -30.66
C ALA A 984 -9.95 -31.71 -29.20
N ALA A 985 -11.06 -32.37 -28.79
CA ALA A 985 -11.51 -32.36 -27.40
C ALA A 985 -10.50 -33.02 -26.43
N PHE A 986 -9.87 -34.13 -26.82
CA PHE A 986 -8.78 -34.75 -26.05
C PHE A 986 -7.54 -33.86 -25.97
N HIS A 987 -7.17 -33.17 -27.05
CA HIS A 987 -6.03 -32.25 -27.05
C HIS A 987 -6.27 -31.03 -26.14
N ILE A 988 -7.47 -30.44 -26.18
CA ILE A 988 -7.88 -29.36 -25.26
C ILE A 988 -7.86 -29.85 -23.81
N LEU A 989 -8.42 -31.04 -23.52
CA LEU A 989 -8.37 -31.63 -22.17
C LEU A 989 -6.93 -31.85 -21.69
N HIS A 990 -6.05 -32.37 -22.56
CA HIS A 990 -4.64 -32.57 -22.24
C HIS A 990 -3.91 -31.24 -21.97
N LEU A 991 -4.18 -30.18 -22.75
CA LEU A 991 -3.66 -28.84 -22.49
C LEU A 991 -4.15 -28.28 -21.15
N VAL A 992 -5.45 -28.43 -20.84
CA VAL A 992 -6.04 -28.00 -19.55
C VAL A 992 -5.41 -28.76 -18.38
N MET A 993 -5.23 -30.08 -18.49
CA MET A 993 -4.56 -30.87 -17.45
C MET A 993 -3.08 -30.50 -17.29
N ARG A 994 -2.37 -30.18 -18.38
CA ARG A 994 -0.97 -29.73 -18.35
C ARG A 994 -0.84 -28.32 -17.73
N ALA A 995 -1.83 -27.45 -17.97
CA ALA A 995 -1.93 -26.13 -17.34
C ALA A 995 -2.30 -26.23 -15.84
N GLN A 996 -3.27 -27.07 -15.47
CA GLN A 996 -3.59 -27.37 -14.07
C GLN A 996 -2.39 -27.97 -13.33
N LYS A 997 -1.63 -28.87 -13.97
CA LYS A 997 -0.40 -29.38 -13.37
C LYS A 997 0.61 -28.26 -13.13
N LYS A 998 0.94 -27.44 -14.15
CA LYS A 998 1.83 -26.28 -13.96
C LYS A 998 1.36 -25.30 -12.87
N LEU A 999 0.05 -25.10 -12.71
CA LEU A 999 -0.52 -24.29 -11.63
C LEU A 999 -0.43 -24.94 -10.26
N ALA A 1000 -0.53 -26.27 -10.16
CA ALA A 1000 -0.32 -27.02 -8.92
C ALA A 1000 1.16 -27.06 -8.53
N ASP A 1001 2.04 -27.34 -9.50
CA ASP A 1001 3.50 -27.34 -9.33
C ASP A 1001 3.96 -25.94 -8.85
N THR A 1002 3.63 -24.87 -9.57
CA THR A 1002 4.01 -23.49 -9.16
C THR A 1002 3.33 -22.99 -7.89
N ALA A 1003 2.20 -23.56 -7.47
CA ALA A 1003 1.63 -23.32 -6.15
C ALA A 1003 2.39 -24.06 -5.04
N HIS A 1004 2.89 -25.26 -5.33
CA HIS A 1004 3.76 -26.01 -4.43
C HIS A 1004 5.11 -25.32 -4.27
N ASP A 1005 5.76 -24.90 -5.36
CA ASP A 1005 7.03 -24.18 -5.35
C ASP A 1005 6.94 -22.88 -4.53
N LYS A 1006 5.84 -22.13 -4.69
CA LYS A 1006 5.55 -20.93 -3.88
C LYS A 1006 5.30 -21.26 -2.41
N GLN A 1007 4.69 -22.40 -2.10
CA GLN A 1007 4.50 -22.84 -0.71
C GLN A 1007 5.83 -23.27 -0.07
N VAL A 1008 6.70 -23.97 -0.80
CA VAL A 1008 8.05 -24.37 -0.35
C VAL A 1008 8.91 -23.14 -0.12
N SER A 1009 9.04 -22.25 -1.12
CA SER A 1009 9.77 -20.99 -1.02
C SER A 1009 9.25 -20.12 0.14
N ARG A 1010 7.93 -20.08 0.35
CA ARG A 1010 7.34 -19.42 1.52
C ARG A 1010 7.78 -20.07 2.84
N THR A 1011 7.77 -21.40 2.98
CA THR A 1011 8.24 -22.06 4.20
C THR A 1011 9.75 -21.89 4.43
N GLU A 1012 10.55 -21.78 3.37
CA GLU A 1012 11.98 -21.45 3.46
C GLU A 1012 12.21 -20.00 3.90
N LEU A 1013 11.43 -19.04 3.39
CA LEU A 1013 11.47 -17.65 3.81
C LEU A 1013 10.97 -17.47 5.25
N GLU A 1014 9.93 -18.19 5.67
CA GLU A 1014 9.47 -18.23 7.05
C GLU A 1014 10.54 -18.86 7.97
N GLY A 1015 11.23 -19.92 7.53
CA GLY A 1015 12.38 -20.52 8.22
C GLY A 1015 13.59 -19.58 8.36
N LYS A 1016 14.01 -18.92 7.26
CA LYS A 1016 15.06 -17.89 7.26
C LYS A 1016 14.68 -16.71 8.17
N CYS A 1017 13.41 -16.31 8.19
CA CYS A 1017 12.90 -15.25 9.06
C CYS A 1017 12.87 -15.65 10.55
N ILE A 1018 12.71 -16.95 10.87
CA ILE A 1018 12.89 -17.46 12.23
C ILE A 1018 14.37 -17.44 12.61
N GLN A 1019 15.26 -17.98 11.77
CA GLN A 1019 16.71 -17.97 12.01
C GLN A 1019 17.27 -16.56 12.21
N LEU A 1020 16.88 -15.59 11.37
CA LEU A 1020 17.27 -14.18 11.50
C LEU A 1020 16.73 -13.52 12.78
N LYS A 1021 15.60 -13.99 13.33
CA LYS A 1021 15.12 -13.54 14.66
C LYS A 1021 15.89 -14.20 15.79
N GLU A 1022 16.27 -15.46 15.66
CA GLU A 1022 17.08 -16.17 16.65
C GLU A 1022 18.51 -15.61 16.72
N THR A 1023 19.14 -15.28 15.58
CA THR A 1023 20.44 -14.58 15.57
C THR A 1023 20.31 -13.16 16.12
N PHE A 1024 19.35 -12.36 15.64
CA PHE A 1024 19.16 -10.99 16.11
C PHE A 1024 18.83 -10.91 17.62
N THR A 1025 18.05 -11.86 18.15
CA THR A 1025 17.82 -11.93 19.61
C THR A 1025 19.04 -12.44 20.36
N GLY A 1026 19.82 -13.37 19.80
CA GLY A 1026 21.11 -13.79 20.36
C GLY A 1026 22.14 -12.66 20.43
N GLU A 1027 22.27 -11.87 19.36
CA GLU A 1027 23.12 -10.68 19.29
C GLU A 1027 22.63 -9.58 20.23
N LYS A 1028 21.33 -9.28 20.23
CA LYS A 1028 20.72 -8.32 21.18
C LYS A 1028 21.03 -8.70 22.63
N ASN A 1029 20.85 -9.98 22.99
CA ASN A 1029 21.13 -10.46 24.33
C ASN A 1029 22.62 -10.31 24.67
N GLN A 1030 23.54 -10.57 23.71
CA GLN A 1030 24.99 -10.33 23.90
C GLN A 1030 25.32 -8.85 24.09
N TRP A 1031 24.68 -7.94 23.34
CA TRP A 1031 24.86 -6.50 23.52
C TRP A 1031 24.28 -5.99 24.84
N GLU A 1032 23.14 -6.52 25.29
CA GLU A 1032 22.58 -6.22 26.63
C GLU A 1032 23.49 -6.75 27.75
N ASP A 1033 24.05 -7.96 27.62
CA ASP A 1033 25.04 -8.52 28.53
C ASP A 1033 26.34 -7.71 28.58
N LEU A 1034 26.84 -7.24 27.43
CA LEU A 1034 28.02 -6.38 27.32
C LEU A 1034 27.76 -5.00 27.94
N MET A 1035 26.61 -4.38 27.65
CA MET A 1035 26.22 -3.11 28.25
C MET A 1035 26.05 -3.21 29.77
N ALA A 1036 25.45 -4.29 30.28
CA ALA A 1036 25.34 -4.53 31.71
C ALA A 1036 26.73 -4.67 32.38
N ARG A 1037 27.68 -5.36 31.73
CA ARG A 1037 29.08 -5.46 32.20
C ARG A 1037 29.79 -4.11 32.19
N VAL A 1038 29.65 -3.31 31.12
CA VAL A 1038 30.24 -1.97 31.00
C VAL A 1038 29.64 -1.00 32.02
N GLN A 1039 28.33 -1.03 32.26
CA GLN A 1039 27.68 -0.26 33.32
C GLN A 1039 28.18 -0.68 34.71
N SER A 1040 28.36 -1.99 34.94
CA SER A 1040 28.92 -2.50 36.20
C SER A 1040 30.36 -2.02 36.43
N THR A 1041 31.26 -2.16 35.45
CA THR A 1041 32.66 -1.69 35.61
C THR A 1041 32.75 -0.18 35.71
N TRP A 1042 31.96 0.57 34.94
CA TRP A 1042 31.85 2.02 35.07
C TRP A 1042 31.42 2.43 36.49
N SER A 1043 30.39 1.79 37.05
CA SER A 1043 29.93 2.10 38.41
C SER A 1043 31.01 1.85 39.48
N GLN A 1044 31.82 0.80 39.32
CA GLN A 1044 32.94 0.47 40.21
C GLN A 1044 34.07 1.52 40.10
N VAL A 1045 34.44 1.91 38.87
CA VAL A 1045 35.42 3.00 38.63
C VAL A 1045 34.91 4.33 39.20
N GLN A 1046 33.60 4.62 39.09
CA GLN A 1046 33.01 5.84 39.64
C GLN A 1046 33.03 5.87 41.18
N VAL A 1047 32.77 4.72 41.85
CA VAL A 1047 32.91 4.59 43.30
C VAL A 1047 34.37 4.81 43.72
N GLN A 1048 35.32 4.12 43.08
CA GLN A 1048 36.75 4.25 43.39
C GLN A 1048 37.28 5.67 43.11
N HIS A 1049 36.78 6.36 42.08
CA HIS A 1049 37.07 7.78 41.83
C HIS A 1049 36.52 8.69 42.95
N GLY A 1050 35.34 8.37 43.49
CA GLY A 1050 34.79 9.02 44.67
C GLY A 1050 35.68 8.84 45.91
N GLU A 1051 36.10 7.61 46.20
CA GLU A 1051 37.03 7.29 47.29
C GLU A 1051 38.40 7.96 47.10
N MET A 1052 38.90 8.03 45.88
CA MET A 1052 40.13 8.74 45.52
C MET A 1052 40.00 10.25 45.76
N THR A 1053 38.88 10.85 45.36
CA THR A 1053 38.58 12.27 45.58
C THR A 1053 38.46 12.59 47.07
N GLN A 1054 37.80 11.72 47.84
CA GLN A 1054 37.68 11.83 49.29
C GLN A 1054 39.04 11.68 50.00
N THR A 1055 39.89 10.78 49.51
CA THR A 1055 41.27 10.59 50.02
C THR A 1055 42.15 11.79 49.73
N LEU A 1056 42.03 12.43 48.56
CA LEU A 1056 42.75 13.68 48.25
C LEU A 1056 42.30 14.87 49.10
N THR A 1057 40.98 15.05 49.26
CA THR A 1057 40.40 16.28 49.82
C THR A 1057 40.23 16.27 51.35
N ASN A 1058 40.05 15.09 51.95
CA ASN A 1058 39.61 14.96 53.35
C ASN A 1058 40.46 14.00 54.21
N TYR A 1059 41.46 13.31 53.66
CA TYR A 1059 42.32 12.42 54.48
C TYR A 1059 43.09 13.19 55.56
N ARG A 1060 42.81 12.87 56.84
CA ARG A 1060 43.41 13.52 58.02
C ARG A 1060 43.37 15.05 57.98
N ARG A 1061 42.34 15.63 57.35
CA ARG A 1061 42.18 17.09 57.15
C ARG A 1061 42.34 17.88 58.45
N ASP A 1062 41.73 17.42 59.53
CA ASP A 1062 41.75 18.10 60.82
C ASP A 1062 43.14 18.05 61.48
N GLU A 1063 43.86 16.93 61.32
CA GLU A 1063 45.26 16.82 61.75
C GLU A 1063 46.16 17.77 60.95
N LEU A 1064 45.93 17.91 59.63
CA LEU A 1064 46.68 18.81 58.76
C LEU A 1064 46.42 20.29 59.10
N VAL A 1065 45.17 20.66 59.41
CA VAL A 1065 44.80 22.02 59.87
C VAL A 1065 45.39 22.31 61.26
N ALA A 1066 45.37 21.34 62.17
CA ALA A 1066 46.04 21.44 63.47
C ALA A 1066 47.57 21.53 63.31
N HIS A 1067 48.17 20.81 62.37
CA HIS A 1067 49.59 20.92 62.02
C HIS A 1067 49.95 22.30 61.47
N ARG A 1068 49.10 22.91 60.63
CA ARG A 1068 49.32 24.26 60.09
C ARG A 1068 49.29 25.32 61.19
N SER A 1069 48.28 25.30 62.06
CA SER A 1069 48.16 26.26 63.16
C SER A 1069 49.28 26.11 64.20
N THR A 1070 49.57 24.88 64.65
CA THR A 1070 50.68 24.63 65.59
C THR A 1070 52.05 24.95 64.99
N SER A 1071 52.28 24.69 63.69
CA SER A 1071 53.52 25.09 63.01
C SER A 1071 53.66 26.62 62.91
N ALA A 1072 52.57 27.36 62.69
CA ALA A 1072 52.60 28.82 62.69
C ALA A 1072 52.92 29.38 64.09
N VAL A 1073 52.33 28.79 65.15
CA VAL A 1073 52.65 29.14 66.55
C VAL A 1073 54.12 28.86 66.87
N LEU A 1074 54.64 27.66 66.55
CA LEU A 1074 56.04 27.32 66.79
C LEU A 1074 57.02 28.22 66.01
N SER A 1075 56.71 28.57 64.76
CA SER A 1075 57.50 29.51 63.97
C SER A 1075 57.54 30.91 64.60
N ASN A 1076 56.39 31.40 65.10
CA ASN A 1076 56.32 32.66 65.83
C ASN A 1076 57.07 32.59 67.17
N GLU A 1077 56.94 31.50 67.94
CA GLU A 1077 57.71 31.30 69.18
C GLU A 1077 59.22 31.28 68.93
N ILE A 1078 59.70 30.63 67.86
CA ILE A 1078 61.11 30.64 67.45
C ILE A 1078 61.54 32.07 67.06
N SER A 1079 60.70 32.83 66.36
CA SER A 1079 60.98 34.22 66.00
C SER A 1079 61.09 35.12 67.25
N ILE A 1080 60.13 35.03 68.18
CA ILE A 1080 60.12 35.78 69.44
C ILE A 1080 61.35 35.44 70.29
N VAL A 1081 61.68 34.15 70.46
CA VAL A 1081 62.88 33.74 71.21
C VAL A 1081 64.16 34.18 70.51
N THR A 1082 64.21 34.21 69.18
CA THR A 1082 65.38 34.74 68.43
C THR A 1082 65.53 36.24 68.64
N LYS A 1083 64.44 37.02 68.60
CA LYS A 1083 64.46 38.46 68.86
C LYS A 1083 64.85 38.79 70.32
N GLN A 1084 64.35 38.03 71.29
CA GLN A 1084 64.78 38.15 72.69
C GLN A 1084 66.27 37.82 72.87
N LEU A 1085 66.80 36.87 72.10
CA LEU A 1085 68.21 36.50 72.12
C LEU A 1085 69.07 37.65 71.55
N GLU A 1086 68.65 38.27 70.44
CA GLU A 1086 69.27 39.48 69.86
C GLU A 1086 69.27 40.67 70.85
N GLU A 1087 68.13 41.00 71.44
CA GLU A 1087 67.98 42.08 72.44
C GLU A 1087 68.87 41.86 73.68
N VAL A 1088 69.00 40.61 74.14
CA VAL A 1088 69.84 40.26 75.30
C VAL A 1088 71.32 40.22 74.92
N GLU A 1089 71.68 39.89 73.67
CA GLU A 1089 73.05 40.03 73.16
C GLU A 1089 73.46 41.50 72.99
N GLU A 1090 72.56 42.40 72.59
CA GLU A 1090 72.82 43.85 72.59
C GLU A 1090 72.99 44.41 74.02
N MET A 1091 72.17 43.95 74.98
CA MET A 1091 72.41 44.22 76.40
C MET A 1091 73.75 43.67 76.90
N LYS A 1092 74.22 42.53 76.37
CA LYS A 1092 75.55 42.02 76.71
C LYS A 1092 76.65 42.95 76.19
N VAL A 1093 76.61 43.34 74.92
CA VAL A 1093 77.62 44.20 74.28
C VAL A 1093 77.69 45.57 74.95
N THR A 1094 76.56 46.16 75.33
CA THR A 1094 76.53 47.44 76.05
C THR A 1094 77.09 47.32 77.47
N LEU A 1095 76.81 46.23 78.20
CA LEU A 1095 77.40 45.98 79.52
C LEU A 1095 78.92 45.65 79.45
N GLU A 1096 79.39 44.97 78.40
CA GLU A 1096 80.83 44.79 78.17
C GLU A 1096 81.51 46.14 77.85
N HIS A 1097 80.86 47.03 77.10
CA HIS A 1097 81.37 48.38 76.86
C HIS A 1097 81.41 49.25 78.15
N ASP A 1098 80.39 49.18 79.01
CA ASP A 1098 80.41 49.77 80.37
C ASP A 1098 81.60 49.25 81.18
N VAL A 1099 81.85 47.93 81.15
CA VAL A 1099 82.94 47.26 81.86
C VAL A 1099 84.31 47.74 81.35
N ASP A 1100 84.48 47.90 80.04
CA ASP A 1100 85.73 48.41 79.46
C ASP A 1100 85.92 49.91 79.70
N ALA A 1101 84.86 50.72 79.61
CA ALA A 1101 84.90 52.14 79.95
C ALA A 1101 85.32 52.36 81.41
N LEU A 1102 84.66 51.67 82.37
CA LEU A 1102 85.03 51.72 83.79
C LEU A 1102 86.45 51.19 84.03
N GLN A 1103 86.91 50.17 83.30
CA GLN A 1103 88.30 49.73 83.37
C GLN A 1103 89.27 50.82 82.89
N THR A 1104 88.98 51.56 81.81
CA THR A 1104 89.87 52.67 81.38
C THR A 1104 89.89 53.82 82.39
N GLU A 1105 88.76 54.14 83.03
CA GLU A 1105 88.69 55.11 84.12
C GLU A 1105 89.52 54.65 85.33
N ALA A 1106 89.37 53.38 85.74
CA ALA A 1106 90.15 52.79 86.82
C ALA A 1106 91.66 52.81 86.52
N HIS A 1107 92.11 52.47 85.31
CA HIS A 1107 93.52 52.59 84.91
C HIS A 1107 94.02 54.05 84.96
N SER A 1108 93.18 55.04 84.66
CA SER A 1108 93.51 56.47 84.76
C SER A 1108 93.67 56.94 86.21
N VAL A 1109 92.78 56.49 87.10
CA VAL A 1109 92.88 56.71 88.55
C VAL A 1109 94.10 55.99 89.12
N GLU A 1110 94.40 54.76 88.68
CA GLU A 1110 95.59 54.02 89.12
C GLU A 1110 96.88 54.70 88.67
N ALA A 1111 96.96 55.18 87.42
CA ALA A 1111 98.08 55.98 86.94
C ALA A 1111 98.26 57.26 87.79
N SER A 1112 97.16 57.94 88.11
CA SER A 1112 97.17 59.12 89.00
C SER A 1112 97.63 58.80 90.43
N LEU A 1113 97.30 57.60 90.95
CA LEU A 1113 97.80 57.10 92.24
C LEU A 1113 99.30 56.73 92.19
N ARG A 1114 99.78 56.14 91.09
CA ARG A 1114 101.20 55.85 90.85
C ARG A 1114 102.02 57.15 90.79
N ASP A 1115 101.55 58.17 90.07
CA ASP A 1115 102.20 59.48 90.00
C ASP A 1115 102.25 60.19 91.37
N LEU A 1116 101.16 60.14 92.15
CA LEU A 1116 101.15 60.65 93.53
C LEU A 1116 102.09 59.85 94.45
N MET A 1117 102.28 58.55 94.20
CA MET A 1117 103.29 57.76 94.91
C MET A 1117 104.72 58.16 94.54
N LEU A 1118 105.00 58.42 93.26
CA LEU A 1118 106.29 58.95 92.82
C LEU A 1118 106.58 60.33 93.42
N GLN A 1119 105.58 61.22 93.47
CA GLN A 1119 105.70 62.52 94.14
C GLN A 1119 105.94 62.38 95.66
N SER A 1120 105.38 61.34 96.31
CA SER A 1120 105.61 61.07 97.74
C SER A 1120 107.01 60.51 98.08
N GLY A 1121 107.80 60.12 97.08
CA GLY A 1121 109.21 59.69 97.26
C GLY A 1121 110.24 60.84 97.29
N GLY A 1122 109.82 62.09 97.03
CA GLY A 1122 110.71 63.26 96.96
C GLY A 1122 111.15 63.80 98.32
N SER A 1123 112.45 64.01 98.54
CA SER A 1123 113.02 64.35 99.85
C SER A 1123 112.75 65.78 100.33
N SER A 1124 111.78 65.98 101.24
CA SER A 1124 111.84 67.02 102.27
C SER A 1124 110.98 66.66 103.50
N SER A 1125 111.39 67.09 104.70
CA SER A 1125 110.78 66.65 105.97
C SER A 1125 109.56 67.48 106.38
N SER A 1126 108.42 67.27 105.71
CA SER A 1126 107.10 67.63 106.28
C SER A 1126 105.99 66.71 105.74
N LEU A 1127 105.08 66.27 106.61
CA LEU A 1127 103.93 65.44 106.22
C LEU A 1127 102.88 66.32 105.52
N ASN A 1128 102.96 66.39 104.19
CA ASN A 1128 102.07 67.21 103.39
C ASN A 1128 100.67 66.58 103.30
N MET A 1129 99.83 66.86 104.31
CA MET A 1129 98.52 66.23 104.52
C MET A 1129 97.57 66.38 103.33
N ALA A 1130 97.73 67.38 102.47
CA ALA A 1130 96.94 67.52 101.24
C ALA A 1130 97.20 66.37 100.25
N VAL A 1131 98.45 65.91 100.13
CA VAL A 1131 98.82 64.75 99.29
C VAL A 1131 98.27 63.46 99.87
N VAL A 1132 98.34 63.29 101.20
CA VAL A 1132 97.78 62.12 101.91
C VAL A 1132 96.25 62.06 101.75
N ALA A 1133 95.56 63.19 101.92
CA ALA A 1133 94.12 63.28 101.72
C ALA A 1133 93.70 63.04 100.27
N LYS A 1134 94.42 63.61 99.28
CA LYS A 1134 94.16 63.36 97.86
C LYS A 1134 94.42 61.91 97.48
N LYS A 1135 95.51 61.30 97.97
CA LYS A 1135 95.79 59.87 97.74
C LYS A 1135 94.70 59.00 98.35
N ARG A 1136 94.31 59.25 99.61
CA ARG A 1136 93.22 58.51 100.27
C ARG A 1136 91.92 58.59 99.48
N ARG A 1137 91.51 59.80 99.07
CA ARG A 1137 90.31 60.00 98.26
C ARG A 1137 90.39 59.25 96.92
N LEU A 1138 91.51 59.32 96.20
CA LEU A 1138 91.68 58.58 94.94
C LEU A 1138 91.72 57.05 95.15
N ASN A 1139 92.19 56.58 96.31
CA ASN A 1139 92.10 55.16 96.68
C ASN A 1139 90.64 54.76 96.94
N GLU A 1140 89.88 55.57 97.68
CA GLU A 1140 88.44 55.36 97.92
C GLU A 1140 87.65 55.41 96.58
N GLU A 1141 87.98 56.35 95.69
CA GLU A 1141 87.42 56.41 94.33
C GLU A 1141 87.81 55.17 93.48
N PHE A 1142 89.06 54.70 93.54
CA PHE A 1142 89.54 53.50 92.83
C PHE A 1142 88.86 52.20 93.32
N GLU A 1143 88.74 51.99 94.64
CA GLU A 1143 88.03 50.83 95.19
C GLU A 1143 86.55 50.85 94.76
N THR A 1144 85.88 52.01 94.79
CA THR A 1144 84.48 52.09 94.29
C THR A 1144 84.36 51.87 92.78
N LEU A 1145 85.40 52.13 91.98
CA LEU A 1145 85.45 51.75 90.57
C LEU A 1145 85.64 50.22 90.42
N LEU A 1146 86.50 49.59 91.22
CA LEU A 1146 86.65 48.13 91.23
C LEU A 1146 85.36 47.41 91.65
N GLU A 1147 84.67 47.90 92.68
CA GLU A 1147 83.35 47.39 93.08
C GLU A 1147 82.32 47.52 91.95
N ARG A 1148 82.30 48.65 91.23
CA ARG A 1148 81.43 48.84 90.06
C ARG A 1148 81.79 47.91 88.91
N ILE A 1149 83.08 47.71 88.62
CA ILE A 1149 83.56 46.81 87.58
C ILE A 1149 83.17 45.37 87.89
N GLU A 1150 83.37 44.88 89.12
CA GLU A 1150 83.01 43.50 89.46
C GLU A 1150 81.48 43.32 89.55
N LYS A 1151 80.73 44.34 90.01
CA LYS A 1151 79.26 44.33 89.90
C LYS A 1151 78.82 44.24 88.43
N LYS A 1152 79.37 45.07 87.53
CA LYS A 1152 79.07 45.03 86.10
C LYS A 1152 79.50 43.72 85.43
N LYS A 1153 80.64 43.14 85.81
CA LYS A 1153 81.05 41.80 85.38
C LYS A 1153 80.11 40.70 85.91
N SER A 1154 79.52 40.86 87.10
CA SER A 1154 78.47 39.96 87.58
C SER A 1154 77.16 40.11 86.79
N GLU A 1155 76.79 41.35 86.42
CA GLU A 1155 75.65 41.63 85.53
C GLU A 1155 75.86 40.93 84.16
N VAL A 1156 77.04 41.09 83.52
CA VAL A 1156 77.40 40.39 82.27
C VAL A 1156 77.29 38.86 82.42
N ARG A 1157 77.82 38.26 83.49
CA ARG A 1157 77.71 36.81 83.74
C ARG A 1157 76.25 36.35 83.86
N THR A 1158 75.36 37.15 84.44
CA THR A 1158 73.92 36.82 84.49
C THR A 1158 73.26 36.95 83.12
N VAL A 1159 73.65 37.94 82.30
CA VAL A 1159 73.18 38.09 80.92
C VAL A 1159 73.64 36.92 80.05
N GLU A 1160 74.89 36.46 80.18
CA GLU A 1160 75.39 35.25 79.50
C GLU A 1160 74.59 33.99 79.87
N GLN A 1161 74.18 33.85 81.14
CA GLN A 1161 73.29 32.76 81.56
C GLN A 1161 71.90 32.86 80.92
N THR A 1162 71.34 34.08 80.79
CA THR A 1162 70.06 34.25 80.07
C THR A 1162 70.18 33.95 78.58
N ILE A 1163 71.25 34.37 77.90
CA ILE A 1163 71.52 34.02 76.49
C ILE A 1163 71.60 32.51 76.31
N ALA A 1164 72.32 31.80 77.20
CA ALA A 1164 72.40 30.35 77.17
C ALA A 1164 71.02 29.68 77.34
N SER A 1165 70.17 30.21 78.23
CA SER A 1165 68.81 29.69 78.43
C SER A 1165 67.88 29.95 77.22
N LEU A 1166 68.00 31.12 76.57
CA LEU A 1166 67.23 31.45 75.37
C LEU A 1166 67.67 30.59 74.17
N ARG A 1167 68.98 30.34 74.02
CA ARG A 1167 69.53 29.41 73.02
C ARG A 1167 68.97 27.99 73.20
N ALA A 1168 68.98 27.46 74.43
CA ALA A 1168 68.41 26.14 74.71
C ALA A 1168 66.90 26.06 74.39
N ARG A 1169 66.12 27.09 74.78
CA ARG A 1169 64.68 27.18 74.45
C ARG A 1169 64.43 27.28 72.94
N ARG A 1170 65.32 27.96 72.20
CA ARG A 1170 65.26 28.06 70.74
C ARG A 1170 65.51 26.70 70.07
N GLU A 1171 66.50 25.95 70.54
CA GLU A 1171 66.82 24.61 70.04
C GLU A 1171 65.70 23.59 70.36
N GLU A 1172 65.11 23.67 71.55
CA GLU A 1172 63.91 22.89 71.94
C GLU A 1172 62.74 23.15 70.98
N LYS A 1173 62.43 24.42 70.70
CA LYS A 1173 61.34 24.80 69.79
C LYS A 1173 61.59 24.43 68.33
N GLU A 1174 62.83 24.56 67.85
CA GLU A 1174 63.19 23.98 66.55
C GLU A 1174 63.10 22.43 66.56
N HIS A 1175 63.29 21.75 67.70
CA HIS A 1175 63.11 20.30 67.79
C HIS A 1175 61.63 19.90 67.75
N GLU A 1176 60.74 20.62 68.46
CA GLU A 1176 59.28 20.46 68.36
C GLU A 1176 58.82 20.64 66.91
N MET A 1177 59.27 21.70 66.23
CA MET A 1177 59.00 21.95 64.82
C MET A 1177 59.44 20.76 63.93
N ARG A 1178 60.68 20.27 64.10
CA ARG A 1178 61.19 19.08 63.39
C ARG A 1178 60.45 17.77 63.73
N GLN A 1179 59.78 17.67 64.87
CA GLN A 1179 58.89 16.53 65.16
C GLN A 1179 57.57 16.68 64.41
N MET A 1180 57.03 17.90 64.32
CA MET A 1180 55.79 18.18 63.61
C MET A 1180 55.96 18.04 62.08
N GLU A 1181 57.09 18.47 61.52
CA GLU A 1181 57.46 18.23 60.11
C GLU A 1181 57.50 16.73 59.78
N ARG A 1182 58.07 15.89 60.67
CA ARG A 1182 58.13 14.43 60.46
C ARG A 1182 56.75 13.78 60.45
N LYS A 1183 55.84 14.18 61.35
CA LYS A 1183 54.44 13.71 61.34
C LYS A 1183 53.68 14.16 60.09
N LEU A 1184 53.88 15.40 59.64
CA LEU A 1184 53.29 15.91 58.40
C LEU A 1184 53.73 15.07 57.18
N VAL A 1185 55.03 14.75 57.07
CA VAL A 1185 55.55 13.85 56.03
C VAL A 1185 54.96 12.44 56.15
N GLU A 1186 54.80 11.92 57.37
CA GLU A 1186 54.17 10.61 57.59
C GLU A 1186 52.70 10.59 57.11
N ILE A 1187 51.92 11.63 57.42
CA ILE A 1187 50.53 11.78 56.96
C ILE A 1187 50.47 11.80 55.43
N LEU A 1188 51.33 12.59 54.77
CA LEU A 1188 51.38 12.69 53.32
C LEU A 1188 51.81 11.37 52.65
N VAL A 1189 52.76 10.63 53.24
CA VAL A 1189 53.17 9.30 52.74
C VAL A 1189 52.06 8.26 52.93
N GLN A 1190 51.30 8.32 54.04
CA GLN A 1190 50.12 7.46 54.23
C GLN A 1190 49.02 7.79 53.20
N GLN A 1191 48.77 9.07 52.93
CA GLN A 1191 47.82 9.53 51.89
C GLN A 1191 48.24 9.03 50.50
N GLN A 1192 49.52 9.21 50.12
CA GLN A 1192 50.06 8.69 48.85
C GLN A 1192 49.95 7.17 48.75
N LYS A 1193 50.16 6.44 49.84
CA LYS A 1193 50.01 4.98 49.86
C LYS A 1193 48.54 4.54 49.64
N GLN A 1194 47.58 5.24 50.24
CA GLN A 1194 46.15 4.96 50.00
C GLN A 1194 45.75 5.32 48.56
N MET A 1195 46.22 6.46 48.05
CA MET A 1195 46.03 6.85 46.65
C MET A 1195 46.56 5.80 45.66
N LEU A 1196 47.76 5.25 45.90
CA LEU A 1196 48.33 4.20 45.06
C LEU A 1196 47.53 2.88 45.13
N LEU A 1197 46.95 2.55 46.29
CA LEU A 1197 46.06 1.38 46.43
C LEU A 1197 44.74 1.56 45.67
N LEU A 1198 44.13 2.75 45.73
CA LEU A 1198 42.92 3.06 44.96
C LEU A 1198 43.20 3.09 43.45
N VAL A 1199 44.33 3.67 43.02
CA VAL A 1199 44.73 3.69 41.60
C VAL A 1199 45.07 2.29 41.08
N SER A 1200 45.62 1.38 41.90
CA SER A 1200 45.78 -0.02 41.51
C SER A 1200 44.45 -0.77 41.41
N ALA A 1201 43.50 -0.52 42.33
CA ALA A 1201 42.16 -1.09 42.23
C ALA A 1201 41.39 -0.60 40.99
N VAL A 1202 41.49 0.70 40.64
CA VAL A 1202 40.95 1.24 39.37
C VAL A 1202 41.60 0.56 38.16
N ARG A 1203 42.91 0.32 38.20
CA ARG A 1203 43.62 -0.36 37.12
C ARG A 1203 43.17 -1.82 36.96
N GLU A 1204 42.93 -2.54 38.04
CA GLU A 1204 42.45 -3.93 38.03
C GLU A 1204 40.99 -4.04 37.54
N VAL A 1205 40.14 -3.05 37.84
CA VAL A 1205 38.76 -2.98 37.34
C VAL A 1205 38.68 -2.55 35.86
N ALA A 1206 39.50 -1.56 35.45
CA ALA A 1206 39.51 -1.04 34.07
C ALA A 1206 40.27 -1.95 33.10
N PHE A 1207 41.30 -2.65 33.58
CA PHE A 1207 42.11 -3.60 32.82
C PHE A 1207 42.25 -4.91 33.60
N PRO A 1208 41.17 -5.72 33.68
CA PRO A 1208 41.27 -7.07 34.23
C PRO A 1208 42.29 -7.86 33.38
N THR A 1209 43.45 -8.14 33.97
CA THR A 1209 44.53 -8.86 33.28
C THR A 1209 44.08 -10.27 32.97
N SER A 1210 43.97 -10.61 31.68
CA SER A 1210 43.58 -11.94 31.21
C SER A 1210 44.51 -13.02 31.76
N ALA A 1211 43.94 -13.93 32.55
CA ALA A 1211 44.54 -15.17 33.03
C ALA A 1211 43.89 -16.36 32.31
#